data_AF-A0A9Y2P0A8-F1
#
_entry.id   AF-A0A9Y2P0A8-F1
#
_cell.length_a   1.000
_cell.length_b   1.000
_cell.length_c   1.000
_cell.angle_alpha   90.00
_cell.angle_beta   90.00
_cell.angle_gamma   90.00
#
_symmetry.space_group_name_H-M   'P 1'
#
loop_
_entity.id
_entity.type
_entity.pdbx_description
1 polymer ?
#
loop_
_entity_poly.entity_id
_entity_poly.type
_entity_poly.pdbx_seq_one_letter_code
_entity_poly.pdbx_strand_id
1 'polypeptide(L)'
;MGDGTNTVWSEGGNTKITSGDGGNFIVTHDGDDYIKVGDGFNFIEAGEGRNKIYAGKGENYITTGDGDDTINVKGRDNTINAGGGRNSITAGDGNTNVKTEDGNDTIKLGDGLNTVEDKGGNNRISVGDGWAVIETGDGKDDIRAGDGGFIISTGDGDKKISAGDGEIEVFAGNGNNTISLGDGENEVHSGDGNNKITVGDGSSFIYVGDGNNSIRTGDSNNQITTGNGNNKISAGDGYNEISTGDGRDDIRVGDGDSEISAGAGNDKIRTGDGNNTVYGGDGNDTIQTGDGDDKIWGGQGNDKITGGDGYDIAYYAGSFSDYILERSSSRIEITSVGTDVPDAGSDQLSGIEAIYFQADGYLLDLTWEGDPTLVDDNVTASDEGPLIISLSILLDNDEGLGDRLPALEVSEYSSLGIRVTYDGETITYNADDVLQYLGEGEEFEDSFTYTITDPYGETFEAQVNVTLDGKNSDPTAVDDLLVNEETAATTVDASDEIVVNQDTPGRQTNSSITSFDDGSYFVVWQTNANVFDDTNGAIRGRFFSASGVPTGQELDISQVTDIRQTDPDVAALSNGNYVVTWISDSGVNPTPWTVKARVLQSDGVWATDEFVINDDTVQYRYSPLVVGLEGGGFAVTWEGGQWVNSKFEMDVAVSVFDASGHQVGDQITLETPEGIKEYSPSIAALPDGGFVITRMTGGEMNAYNITVSFFDETGSLVSTQAITDNAFVDLEAFESIKNYFPSVTVGPDGQTLVVWSTNVLGDSESSGYFAQIFSEVGGTVVEQFRLADIPTTGYFDIATTWLDDGRFVVTWNEDAGLAVRAQVFNPDGSENSNAFTVEVTSTGGTYNPDITALSDGRFAITWTGEFLSETKEADIAVRIFDVNGDITSSAYTDEDSPATIDIAELLLNDTDPEGDAFIFSLDTGISEHGATVTYDAVAGTLTYDATLAEEIQALNTGQALEDTFTYSISDGHGGTDQATVTIVVGGVNEDESSAFAQELALPAADDFWG
;
A
#
# COMPACT_ATOMS: atom_id res chain seq x y z
N MET A 1 39.89 49.83 -24.00
CA MET A 1 40.04 50.16 -22.58
C MET A 1 41.03 49.17 -21.96
N GLY A 2 41.58 49.52 -20.80
CA GLY A 2 42.47 48.63 -20.06
C GLY A 2 41.71 47.93 -18.93
N ASP A 3 42.44 47.33 -18.01
CA ASP A 3 41.86 46.57 -16.90
C ASP A 3 41.28 47.51 -15.82
N GLY A 4 40.31 47.01 -15.06
CA GLY A 4 39.59 47.73 -14.00
C GLY A 4 38.12 47.98 -14.32
N THR A 5 37.52 48.97 -13.67
CA THR A 5 36.12 49.36 -13.94
C THR A 5 36.05 50.29 -15.15
N ASN A 6 35.33 49.87 -16.19
CA ASN A 6 35.13 50.62 -17.43
C ASN A 6 33.64 50.87 -17.66
N THR A 7 33.27 52.10 -18.05
CA THR A 7 31.88 52.46 -18.37
C THR A 7 31.84 53.17 -19.73
N VAL A 8 30.98 52.71 -20.63
CA VAL A 8 30.94 53.13 -22.04
C VAL A 8 29.51 53.34 -22.49
N TRP A 9 29.27 54.48 -23.15
CA TRP A 9 27.98 54.86 -23.71
C TRP A 9 28.20 55.33 -25.15
N SER A 10 27.46 54.78 -26.11
CA SER A 10 27.44 55.22 -27.52
C SER A 10 26.13 55.92 -27.85
N GLU A 11 26.15 56.95 -28.71
CA GLU A 11 24.95 57.66 -29.20
C GLU A 11 24.38 57.04 -30.51
N GLY A 12 24.81 55.83 -30.85
CA GLY A 12 24.28 55.02 -31.96
C GLY A 12 25.15 54.92 -33.21
N GLY A 13 24.77 53.99 -34.10
CA GLY A 13 25.54 53.56 -35.27
C GLY A 13 26.67 52.59 -34.93
N ASN A 14 27.18 51.88 -35.95
CA ASN A 14 28.14 50.77 -35.81
C ASN A 14 29.36 51.13 -34.94
N THR A 15 29.32 50.71 -33.68
CA THR A 15 30.29 50.98 -32.62
C THR A 15 31.27 49.82 -32.52
N LYS A 16 32.55 50.11 -32.25
CA LYS A 16 33.57 49.09 -31.98
C LYS A 16 34.22 49.31 -30.62
N ILE A 17 33.89 48.45 -29.67
CA ILE A 17 34.38 48.50 -28.29
C ILE A 17 35.34 47.34 -28.05
N THR A 18 36.41 47.60 -27.30
CA THR A 18 37.29 46.56 -26.78
C THR A 18 37.77 46.98 -25.39
N SER A 19 37.56 46.14 -24.38
CA SER A 19 37.94 46.37 -22.98
C SER A 19 38.84 45.26 -22.45
N GLY A 20 39.52 45.53 -21.33
CA GLY A 20 40.33 44.56 -20.59
C GLY A 20 39.52 43.85 -19.50
N ASP A 21 40.23 43.27 -18.54
CA ASP A 21 39.65 42.50 -17.44
C ASP A 21 39.09 43.43 -16.35
N GLY A 22 38.07 43.01 -15.61
CA GLY A 22 37.47 43.77 -14.50
C GLY A 22 35.96 43.95 -14.63
N GLY A 23 35.45 45.13 -14.26
CA GLY A 23 34.02 45.44 -14.27
C GLY A 23 33.67 46.29 -15.50
N ASN A 24 33.06 45.71 -16.53
CA ASN A 24 32.73 46.42 -17.76
C ASN A 24 31.23 46.70 -17.84
N PHE A 25 30.85 47.97 -18.00
CA PHE A 25 29.47 48.43 -18.21
C PHE A 25 29.38 49.11 -19.58
N ILE A 26 28.72 48.48 -20.54
CA ILE A 26 28.67 48.91 -21.93
C ILE A 26 27.21 49.07 -22.35
N VAL A 27 26.85 50.27 -22.82
CA VAL A 27 25.55 50.56 -23.44
C VAL A 27 25.78 51.14 -24.83
N THR A 28 25.20 50.51 -25.85
CA THR A 28 25.14 51.03 -27.22
C THR A 28 23.69 51.15 -27.69
N HIS A 29 23.45 52.10 -28.59
CA HIS A 29 22.18 52.23 -29.32
C HIS A 29 22.34 51.65 -30.73
N ASP A 30 21.23 51.51 -31.46
CA ASP A 30 21.09 50.82 -32.75
C ASP A 30 22.31 50.91 -33.71
N GLY A 31 22.77 49.75 -34.21
CA GLY A 31 23.87 49.61 -35.16
C GLY A 31 24.40 48.17 -35.28
N ASP A 32 25.16 47.85 -36.32
CA ASP A 32 25.93 46.58 -36.32
C ASP A 32 27.15 46.75 -35.39
N ASP A 33 27.01 46.49 -34.09
CA ASP A 33 28.07 46.69 -33.11
C ASP A 33 29.07 45.53 -33.01
N TYR A 34 30.30 45.86 -32.60
CA TYR A 34 31.31 44.88 -32.23
C TYR A 34 31.81 45.19 -30.81
N ILE A 35 31.52 44.31 -29.87
CA ILE A 35 31.87 44.46 -28.45
C ILE A 35 32.76 43.29 -28.05
N LYS A 36 33.91 43.59 -27.43
CA LYS A 36 34.79 42.59 -26.83
C LYS A 36 35.26 43.03 -25.45
N VAL A 37 35.04 42.20 -24.43
CA VAL A 37 35.46 42.46 -23.04
C VAL A 37 36.38 41.34 -22.53
N GLY A 38 37.09 41.61 -21.45
CA GLY A 38 37.95 40.65 -20.76
C GLY A 38 37.20 39.81 -19.74
N ASP A 39 37.96 39.17 -18.85
CA ASP A 39 37.43 38.38 -17.74
C ASP A 39 36.94 39.30 -16.61
N GLY A 40 35.91 38.90 -15.86
CA GLY A 40 35.31 39.65 -14.75
C GLY A 40 33.79 39.82 -14.86
N PHE A 41 33.24 40.85 -14.23
CA PHE A 41 31.81 41.18 -14.32
C PHE A 41 31.57 42.03 -15.56
N ASN A 42 30.70 41.59 -16.46
CA ASN A 42 30.39 42.29 -17.71
C ASN A 42 28.88 42.51 -17.82
N PHE A 43 28.46 43.77 -17.89
CA PHE A 43 27.10 44.20 -18.24
C PHE A 43 27.13 44.86 -19.62
N ILE A 44 26.39 44.30 -20.57
CA ILE A 44 26.38 44.72 -21.98
C ILE A 44 24.93 44.84 -22.46
N GLU A 45 24.55 46.04 -22.84
CA GLU A 45 23.28 46.37 -23.50
C GLU A 45 23.61 46.91 -24.89
N ALA A 46 23.13 46.24 -25.94
CA ALA A 46 23.24 46.69 -27.32
C ALA A 46 21.83 46.90 -27.93
N GLY A 47 21.70 47.89 -28.81
CA GLY A 47 20.44 48.18 -29.50
C GLY A 47 20.13 47.20 -30.64
N GLU A 48 19.16 47.57 -31.47
CA GLU A 48 18.84 46.84 -32.71
C GLU A 48 20.04 46.80 -33.67
N GLY A 49 20.18 45.70 -34.42
CA GLY A 49 21.24 45.53 -35.41
C GLY A 49 21.93 44.17 -35.30
N ARG A 50 23.00 43.93 -36.07
CA ARG A 50 23.72 42.64 -36.04
C ARG A 50 24.97 42.76 -35.19
N ASN A 51 24.78 42.64 -33.90
CA ASN A 51 25.77 42.79 -32.86
C ASN A 51 26.68 41.57 -32.78
N LYS A 52 27.95 41.81 -32.44
CA LYS A 52 28.97 40.78 -32.25
C LYS A 52 29.65 40.95 -30.91
N ILE A 53 29.24 40.14 -29.96
CA ILE A 53 29.61 40.27 -28.56
C ILE A 53 30.53 39.10 -28.17
N TYR A 54 31.68 39.43 -27.60
CA TYR A 54 32.67 38.47 -27.10
C TYR A 54 33.03 38.80 -25.66
N ALA A 55 32.59 37.98 -24.70
CA ALA A 55 32.93 38.15 -23.30
C ALA A 55 34.01 37.18 -22.81
N GLY A 56 34.67 37.54 -21.70
CA GLY A 56 35.61 36.69 -20.99
C GLY A 56 34.91 35.76 -19.99
N LYS A 57 35.72 35.15 -19.12
CA LYS A 57 35.24 34.36 -17.97
C LYS A 57 34.70 35.26 -16.87
N GLY A 58 33.61 34.86 -16.22
CA GLY A 58 33.00 35.63 -15.14
C GLY A 58 31.49 35.77 -15.30
N GLU A 59 30.87 36.63 -14.50
CA GLU A 59 29.44 36.94 -14.60
C GLU A 59 29.18 37.83 -15.81
N ASN A 60 28.43 37.34 -16.79
CA ASN A 60 28.12 38.07 -18.01
C ASN A 60 26.60 38.29 -18.16
N TYR A 61 26.17 39.56 -18.10
CA TYR A 61 24.81 40.00 -18.39
C TYR A 61 24.79 40.69 -19.75
N ILE A 62 24.11 40.08 -20.72
CA ILE A 62 24.06 40.54 -22.10
C ILE A 62 22.60 40.71 -22.52
N THR A 63 22.27 41.85 -23.12
CA THR A 63 20.97 42.09 -23.76
C THR A 63 21.21 42.77 -25.11
N THR A 64 20.54 42.28 -26.14
CA THR A 64 20.51 42.90 -27.48
C THR A 64 19.08 43.21 -27.91
N GLY A 65 18.92 44.10 -28.88
CA GLY A 65 17.64 44.32 -29.57
C GLY A 65 17.47 43.37 -30.76
N ASP A 66 16.48 43.64 -31.63
CA ASP A 66 16.23 42.81 -32.80
C ASP A 66 17.41 42.80 -33.81
N GLY A 67 17.76 41.60 -34.30
CA GLY A 67 18.78 41.42 -35.34
C GLY A 67 19.32 39.98 -35.48
N ASP A 68 20.27 39.80 -36.40
CA ASP A 68 21.03 38.54 -36.49
C ASP A 68 22.29 38.64 -35.59
N ASP A 69 22.14 38.41 -34.28
CA ASP A 69 23.23 38.59 -33.33
C ASP A 69 24.20 37.41 -33.23
N THR A 70 25.42 37.69 -32.76
CA THR A 70 26.45 36.68 -32.51
C THR A 70 27.07 36.91 -31.14
N ILE A 71 26.69 36.11 -30.15
CA ILE A 71 27.04 36.26 -28.74
C ILE A 71 27.91 35.08 -28.32
N ASN A 72 29.14 35.35 -27.88
CA ASN A 72 30.11 34.35 -27.46
C ASN A 72 30.62 34.69 -26.06
N VAL A 73 30.20 33.91 -25.06
CA VAL A 73 30.63 34.03 -23.66
C VAL A 73 31.45 32.81 -23.25
N LYS A 74 32.01 32.83 -22.04
CA LYS A 74 32.80 31.72 -21.49
C LYS A 74 32.57 31.63 -20.00
N GLY A 75 32.46 30.42 -19.46
CA GLY A 75 32.96 30.08 -18.12
C GLY A 75 32.35 30.84 -16.93
N ARG A 76 31.57 30.14 -16.09
CA ARG A 76 30.74 30.71 -14.99
C ARG A 76 29.42 31.30 -15.51
N ASP A 77 28.73 32.01 -14.63
CA ASP A 77 27.32 32.35 -14.76
C ASP A 77 27.05 33.39 -15.87
N ASN A 78 26.13 33.09 -16.79
CA ASN A 78 25.78 33.97 -17.90
C ASN A 78 24.26 34.18 -17.96
N THR A 79 23.84 35.39 -18.32
CA THR A 79 22.45 35.73 -18.65
C THR A 79 22.44 36.48 -19.98
N ILE A 80 21.74 35.94 -20.98
CA ILE A 80 21.76 36.42 -22.35
C ILE A 80 20.32 36.57 -22.84
N ASN A 81 19.89 37.80 -23.16
CA ASN A 81 18.63 38.07 -23.85
C ASN A 81 18.97 38.57 -25.27
N ALA A 82 18.58 37.85 -26.32
CA ALA A 82 19.11 38.10 -27.67
C ALA A 82 18.10 38.69 -28.68
N GLY A 83 16.97 39.22 -28.21
CA GLY A 83 15.93 39.82 -29.08
C GLY A 83 15.34 38.84 -30.10
N GLY A 84 14.67 39.35 -31.12
CA GLY A 84 14.19 38.56 -32.27
C GLY A 84 15.16 38.60 -33.45
N GLY A 85 15.17 37.53 -34.26
CA GLY A 85 16.02 37.43 -35.46
C GLY A 85 16.70 36.07 -35.59
N ARG A 86 17.88 35.99 -36.23
CA ARG A 86 18.68 34.74 -36.23
C ARG A 86 19.91 34.92 -35.34
N ASN A 87 19.80 34.54 -34.08
CA ASN A 87 20.92 34.67 -33.16
C ASN A 87 21.79 33.42 -33.15
N SER A 88 23.07 33.64 -32.91
CA SER A 88 24.07 32.58 -32.72
C SER A 88 24.73 32.80 -31.36
N ILE A 89 24.31 31.99 -30.41
CA ILE A 89 24.68 32.09 -29.00
C ILE A 89 25.60 30.92 -28.67
N THR A 90 26.74 31.20 -28.05
CA THR A 90 27.65 30.17 -27.56
C THR A 90 28.19 30.54 -26.20
N ALA A 91 27.90 29.71 -25.21
CA ALA A 91 28.51 29.74 -23.89
C ALA A 91 29.48 28.56 -23.72
N GLY A 92 30.35 28.66 -22.72
CA GLY A 92 31.08 27.51 -22.19
C GLY A 92 30.49 27.12 -20.84
N ASP A 93 31.11 26.13 -20.21
CA ASP A 93 30.72 25.51 -18.95
C ASP A 93 30.46 26.52 -17.81
N GLY A 94 29.41 26.27 -17.03
CA GLY A 94 28.86 27.16 -16.00
C GLY A 94 27.43 27.61 -16.31
N ASN A 95 26.71 28.04 -15.27
CA ASN A 95 25.26 28.18 -15.32
C ASN A 95 24.84 29.26 -16.33
N THR A 96 24.01 28.92 -17.32
CA THR A 96 23.70 29.86 -18.40
C THR A 96 22.22 29.94 -18.71
N ASN A 97 21.68 31.15 -18.56
CA ASN A 97 20.31 31.51 -18.90
C ASN A 97 20.28 32.24 -20.25
N VAL A 98 19.50 31.74 -21.20
CA VAL A 98 19.31 32.32 -22.54
C VAL A 98 17.84 32.57 -22.81
N LYS A 99 17.51 33.74 -23.35
CA LYS A 99 16.19 34.08 -23.88
C LYS A 99 16.27 34.62 -25.31
N THR A 100 15.42 34.12 -26.19
CA THR A 100 15.25 34.57 -27.59
C THR A 100 13.76 34.82 -27.88
N GLU A 101 13.47 35.81 -28.72
CA GLU A 101 12.13 36.04 -29.29
C GLU A 101 12.00 35.29 -30.63
N ASP A 102 10.98 35.57 -31.44
CA ASP A 102 10.77 34.95 -32.76
C ASP A 102 12.04 34.89 -33.62
N GLY A 103 12.41 33.68 -34.06
CA GLY A 103 13.70 33.51 -34.71
C GLY A 103 13.95 32.18 -35.42
N ASN A 104 15.22 31.83 -35.54
CA ASN A 104 15.70 30.63 -36.23
C ASN A 104 17.10 30.29 -35.68
N ASP A 105 17.15 30.12 -34.37
CA ASP A 105 18.31 30.40 -33.54
C ASP A 105 19.26 29.21 -33.43
N THR A 106 20.51 29.50 -33.08
CA THR A 106 21.53 28.48 -32.83
C THR A 106 22.16 28.74 -31.48
N ILE A 107 21.71 28.00 -30.48
CA ILE A 107 22.12 28.12 -29.09
C ILE A 107 23.01 26.91 -28.77
N LYS A 108 24.24 27.18 -28.32
CA LYS A 108 25.13 26.16 -27.78
C LYS A 108 25.63 26.52 -26.40
N LEU A 109 25.28 25.72 -25.40
CA LEU A 109 25.73 25.85 -24.02
C LEU A 109 26.75 24.75 -23.70
N GLY A 110 27.50 24.95 -22.61
CA GLY A 110 28.37 23.92 -22.03
C GLY A 110 27.69 23.26 -20.83
N ASP A 111 28.50 22.56 -20.04
CA ASP A 111 28.02 21.79 -18.89
C ASP A 111 27.61 22.71 -17.72
N GLY A 112 26.66 22.28 -16.89
CA GLY A 112 26.17 23.02 -15.71
C GLY A 112 24.65 23.18 -15.66
N LEU A 113 24.15 24.09 -14.81
CA LEU A 113 22.71 24.40 -14.73
C LEU A 113 22.32 25.43 -15.81
N ASN A 114 21.58 25.00 -16.82
CA ASN A 114 21.25 25.81 -17.99
C ASN A 114 19.74 26.06 -18.11
N THR A 115 19.37 27.21 -18.69
CA THR A 115 17.97 27.52 -19.03
C THR A 115 17.92 28.17 -20.41
N VAL A 116 17.03 27.69 -21.27
CA VAL A 116 16.77 28.27 -22.60
C VAL A 116 15.27 28.52 -22.74
N GLU A 117 14.89 29.75 -23.06
CA GLU A 117 13.52 30.13 -23.44
C GLU A 117 13.55 30.73 -24.85
N ASP A 118 12.95 30.06 -25.82
CA ASP A 118 12.81 30.52 -27.20
C ASP A 118 11.33 30.60 -27.61
N LYS A 119 10.89 31.71 -28.21
CA LYS A 119 9.45 31.92 -28.47
C LYS A 119 8.94 31.39 -29.80
N GLY A 120 9.80 30.83 -30.65
CA GLY A 120 9.38 30.08 -31.84
C GLY A 120 10.25 30.32 -33.06
N GLY A 121 10.17 29.37 -33.99
CA GLY A 121 11.09 29.31 -35.13
C GLY A 121 11.53 27.88 -35.43
N ASN A 122 12.58 27.75 -36.26
CA ASN A 122 13.21 26.44 -36.44
C ASN A 122 14.61 26.50 -35.83
N ASN A 123 14.71 26.09 -34.58
CA ASN A 123 15.89 26.32 -33.75
C ASN A 123 16.82 25.12 -33.72
N ARG A 124 18.08 25.36 -33.38
CA ARG A 124 19.06 24.33 -33.03
C ARG A 124 19.63 24.65 -31.66
N ILE A 125 19.31 23.82 -30.69
CA ILE A 125 19.74 23.95 -29.31
C ILE A 125 20.65 22.78 -28.98
N SER A 126 21.78 23.06 -28.33
CA SER A 126 22.70 22.04 -27.84
C SER A 126 23.19 22.46 -26.46
N VAL A 127 22.89 21.67 -25.44
CA VAL A 127 23.41 21.82 -24.08
C VAL A 127 24.47 20.73 -23.83
N GLY A 128 25.37 20.97 -22.88
CA GLY A 128 26.32 19.96 -22.39
C GLY A 128 25.68 19.08 -21.32
N ASP A 129 26.53 18.53 -20.46
CA ASP A 129 26.12 17.64 -19.37
C ASP A 129 25.64 18.44 -18.14
N GLY A 130 24.84 17.85 -17.26
CA GLY A 130 24.35 18.47 -16.03
C GLY A 130 22.83 18.62 -15.99
N TRP A 131 22.31 19.81 -15.63
CA TRP A 131 20.86 20.04 -15.56
C TRP A 131 20.42 21.12 -16.54
N ALA A 132 19.36 20.91 -17.31
CA ALA A 132 18.79 22.01 -18.09
C ALA A 132 17.27 22.00 -18.25
N VAL A 133 16.71 23.20 -18.30
CA VAL A 133 15.34 23.47 -18.74
C VAL A 133 15.40 24.11 -20.12
N ILE A 134 14.70 23.54 -21.10
CA ILE A 134 14.66 24.01 -22.49
C ILE A 134 13.19 24.18 -22.89
N GLU A 135 12.77 25.42 -23.06
CA GLU A 135 11.44 25.80 -23.57
C GLU A 135 11.56 26.37 -24.98
N THR A 136 10.83 25.79 -25.96
CA THR A 136 10.70 26.36 -27.32
C THR A 136 9.26 26.56 -27.75
N GLY A 137 9.00 27.60 -28.54
CA GLY A 137 7.70 27.85 -29.16
C GLY A 137 7.42 26.95 -30.36
N ASP A 138 6.52 27.42 -31.23
CA ASP A 138 6.14 26.69 -32.45
C ASP A 138 7.27 26.61 -33.47
N GLY A 139 7.43 25.43 -34.09
CA GLY A 139 8.23 25.20 -35.28
C GLY A 139 8.98 23.86 -35.28
N LYS A 140 10.13 23.80 -35.97
CA LYS A 140 10.90 22.56 -36.18
C LYS A 140 12.27 22.66 -35.51
N ASP A 141 12.35 22.20 -34.28
CA ASP A 141 13.55 22.30 -33.46
C ASP A 141 14.42 21.03 -33.51
N ASP A 142 15.73 21.22 -33.48
CA ASP A 142 16.77 20.18 -33.39
C ASP A 142 17.52 20.37 -32.06
N ILE A 143 16.97 19.79 -30.99
CA ILE A 143 17.43 19.93 -29.60
C ILE A 143 18.34 18.74 -29.26
N ARG A 144 19.49 19.02 -28.62
CA ARG A 144 20.39 18.01 -28.06
C ARG A 144 20.84 18.35 -26.65
N ALA A 145 20.62 17.45 -25.70
CA ALA A 145 21.22 17.48 -24.37
C ALA A 145 22.39 16.51 -24.28
N GLY A 146 23.24 16.67 -23.26
CA GLY A 146 24.26 15.70 -22.86
C GLY A 146 23.68 14.69 -21.86
N ASP A 147 24.52 14.24 -20.93
CA ASP A 147 24.10 13.34 -19.83
C ASP A 147 23.66 14.17 -18.60
N GLY A 148 22.67 13.69 -17.84
CA GLY A 148 22.11 14.35 -16.66
C GLY A 148 20.60 14.58 -16.69
N GLY A 149 20.12 15.62 -16.01
CA GLY A 149 18.69 15.89 -15.79
C GLY A 149 18.12 16.95 -16.74
N PHE A 150 17.09 16.64 -17.52
CA PHE A 150 16.62 17.53 -18.58
C PHE A 150 15.11 17.64 -18.69
N ILE A 151 14.58 18.85 -18.58
CA ILE A 151 13.17 19.17 -18.86
C ILE A 151 13.11 19.91 -20.20
N ILE A 152 12.44 19.31 -21.19
CA ILE A 152 12.36 19.84 -22.56
C ILE A 152 10.89 20.02 -22.97
N SER A 153 10.39 21.25 -22.91
CA SER A 153 9.03 21.61 -23.32
C SER A 153 9.03 22.36 -24.65
N THR A 154 8.15 21.98 -25.59
CA THR A 154 8.19 22.53 -26.95
C THR A 154 6.78 22.68 -27.56
N GLY A 155 6.56 23.75 -28.34
CA GLY A 155 5.30 24.05 -29.02
C GLY A 155 4.98 23.14 -30.22
N ASP A 156 4.04 23.54 -31.09
CA ASP A 156 3.61 22.72 -32.24
C ASP A 156 4.69 22.62 -33.34
N GLY A 157 4.63 21.57 -34.15
CA GLY A 157 5.49 21.29 -35.30
C GLY A 157 6.52 20.17 -35.07
N ASP A 158 6.97 19.51 -36.15
CA ASP A 158 7.86 18.32 -36.05
C ASP A 158 9.16 18.61 -35.27
N LYS A 159 9.29 18.06 -34.06
CA LYS A 159 10.49 18.16 -33.22
C LYS A 159 11.49 17.04 -33.48
N LYS A 160 12.77 17.34 -33.26
CA LYS A 160 13.82 16.33 -33.11
C LYS A 160 14.57 16.59 -31.81
N ILE A 161 14.42 15.66 -30.87
CA ILE A 161 14.96 15.76 -29.51
C ILE A 161 15.86 14.56 -29.26
N SER A 162 17.02 14.78 -28.65
CA SER A 162 17.84 13.69 -28.12
C SER A 162 18.62 14.13 -26.88
N ALA A 163 18.59 13.32 -25.84
CA ALA A 163 19.42 13.47 -24.64
C ALA A 163 20.35 12.25 -24.51
N GLY A 164 21.34 12.35 -23.62
CA GLY A 164 22.16 11.22 -23.17
C GLY A 164 21.46 10.44 -22.07
N ASP A 165 22.24 9.95 -21.11
CA ASP A 165 21.74 9.14 -19.99
C ASP A 165 21.33 10.04 -18.80
N GLY A 166 20.27 9.68 -18.06
CA GLY A 166 19.79 10.41 -16.87
C GLY A 166 18.26 10.49 -16.76
N GLU A 167 17.79 11.48 -15.98
CA GLU A 167 16.37 11.76 -15.72
C GLU A 167 15.85 12.78 -16.76
N ILE A 168 15.00 12.36 -17.70
CA ILE A 168 14.66 13.20 -18.86
C ILE A 168 13.14 13.28 -19.08
N GLU A 169 12.61 14.49 -18.91
CA GLU A 169 11.23 14.86 -19.23
C GLU A 169 11.15 15.55 -20.61
N VAL A 170 10.27 15.08 -21.48
CA VAL A 170 10.01 15.69 -22.79
C VAL A 170 8.52 15.92 -23.01
N PHE A 171 8.13 17.19 -23.13
CA PHE A 171 6.78 17.62 -23.50
C PHE A 171 6.80 18.22 -24.92
N ALA A 172 6.38 17.44 -25.92
CA ALA A 172 6.33 17.87 -27.32
C ALA A 172 4.90 18.12 -27.80
N GLY A 173 4.65 19.31 -28.36
CA GLY A 173 3.39 19.65 -29.03
C GLY A 173 3.11 18.81 -30.29
N ASN A 174 2.03 19.15 -31.00
CA ASN A 174 1.53 18.34 -32.13
C ASN A 174 2.53 18.35 -33.29
N GLY A 175 2.85 17.20 -33.85
CA GLY A 175 3.86 17.07 -34.91
C GLY A 175 4.27 15.63 -35.14
N ASN A 176 5.10 15.37 -36.15
CA ASN A 176 5.74 14.06 -36.29
C ASN A 176 7.06 14.10 -35.54
N ASN A 177 7.00 13.96 -34.22
CA ASN A 177 8.14 14.15 -33.34
C ASN A 177 9.09 12.94 -33.41
N THR A 178 10.39 13.19 -33.32
CA THR A 178 11.42 12.15 -33.21
C THR A 178 12.22 12.37 -31.94
N ILE A 179 12.00 11.51 -30.95
CA ILE A 179 12.58 11.59 -29.61
C ILE A 179 13.48 10.37 -29.42
N SER A 180 14.70 10.59 -28.91
CA SER A 180 15.72 9.56 -28.72
C SER A 180 16.49 9.84 -27.43
N LEU A 181 16.13 9.18 -26.34
CA LEU A 181 16.73 9.37 -25.01
C LEU A 181 17.68 8.20 -24.69
N GLY A 182 18.61 8.42 -23.76
CA GLY A 182 19.54 7.39 -23.27
C GLY A 182 18.93 6.57 -22.14
N ASP A 183 19.80 5.96 -21.35
CA ASP A 183 19.41 5.10 -20.22
C ASP A 183 19.03 5.97 -19.00
N GLY A 184 18.08 5.50 -18.18
CA GLY A 184 17.58 6.21 -17.00
C GLY A 184 16.05 6.33 -16.95
N GLU A 185 15.55 7.17 -16.04
CA GLU A 185 14.13 7.44 -15.90
C GLU A 185 13.67 8.47 -16.94
N ASN A 186 12.74 8.09 -17.81
CA ASN A 186 12.35 8.88 -18.98
C ASN A 186 10.84 9.13 -19.03
N GLU A 187 10.42 10.41 -19.01
CA GLU A 187 9.03 10.79 -19.25
C GLU A 187 8.88 11.46 -20.63
N VAL A 188 7.97 10.96 -21.46
CA VAL A 188 7.75 11.46 -22.82
C VAL A 188 6.27 11.66 -23.11
N HIS A 189 5.85 12.92 -23.14
CA HIS A 189 4.57 13.37 -23.65
C HIS A 189 4.73 13.90 -25.08
N SER A 190 3.99 13.35 -26.03
CA SER A 190 3.98 13.85 -27.41
C SER A 190 2.57 13.95 -27.96
N GLY A 191 2.18 15.14 -28.42
CA GLY A 191 0.87 15.40 -29.04
C GLY A 191 0.66 14.69 -30.38
N ASP A 192 -0.47 15.00 -31.03
CA ASP A 192 -0.94 14.32 -32.25
C ASP A 192 0.09 14.32 -33.38
N GLY A 193 0.21 13.18 -34.06
CA GLY A 193 1.06 12.98 -35.23
C GLY A 193 1.67 11.58 -35.28
N ASN A 194 2.49 11.29 -36.30
CA ASN A 194 3.15 9.99 -36.40
C ASN A 194 4.48 10.09 -35.65
N ASN A 195 4.44 9.90 -34.34
CA ASN A 195 5.60 10.09 -33.48
C ASN A 195 6.53 8.88 -33.51
N LYS A 196 7.82 9.13 -33.36
CA LYS A 196 8.83 8.08 -33.21
C LYS A 196 9.62 8.32 -31.93
N ILE A 197 9.45 7.43 -30.97
CA ILE A 197 10.09 7.49 -29.65
C ILE A 197 11.04 6.30 -29.52
N THR A 198 12.21 6.55 -28.96
CA THR A 198 13.16 5.51 -28.53
C THR A 198 13.80 5.98 -27.23
N VAL A 199 13.66 5.20 -26.17
CA VAL A 199 14.33 5.43 -24.88
C VAL A 199 15.31 4.28 -24.64
N GLY A 200 16.28 4.49 -23.76
CA GLY A 200 17.25 3.48 -23.35
C GLY A 200 16.67 2.50 -22.34
N ASP A 201 17.55 1.87 -21.58
CA ASP A 201 17.19 1.00 -20.46
C ASP A 201 16.80 1.85 -19.24
N GLY A 202 15.88 1.36 -18.40
CA GLY A 202 15.32 2.11 -17.26
C GLY A 202 13.85 2.48 -17.43
N SER A 203 13.17 2.73 -16.31
CA SER A 203 11.72 2.90 -16.29
C SER A 203 11.26 4.13 -17.07
N SER A 204 10.27 3.94 -17.95
CA SER A 204 9.83 4.99 -18.87
C SER A 204 8.32 5.16 -18.88
N PHE A 205 7.87 6.41 -18.79
CA PHE A 205 6.47 6.84 -18.90
C PHE A 205 6.25 7.51 -20.26
N ILE A 206 5.47 6.90 -21.14
CA ILE A 206 5.33 7.34 -22.54
C ILE A 206 3.86 7.55 -22.89
N TYR A 207 3.48 8.82 -23.07
CA TYR A 207 2.14 9.25 -23.44
C TYR A 207 2.14 9.88 -24.85
N VAL A 208 1.39 9.30 -25.78
CA VAL A 208 1.38 9.75 -27.18
C VAL A 208 -0.04 9.95 -27.70
N GLY A 209 -0.29 11.09 -28.35
CA GLY A 209 -1.57 11.43 -28.99
C GLY A 209 -1.88 10.62 -30.26
N ASP A 210 -2.94 11.02 -30.97
CA ASP A 210 -3.46 10.32 -32.13
C ASP A 210 -2.44 10.27 -33.29
N GLY A 211 -2.26 9.09 -33.88
CA GLY A 211 -1.41 8.88 -35.05
C GLY A 211 -0.84 7.46 -35.14
N ASN A 212 -0.05 7.18 -36.19
CA ASN A 212 0.62 5.89 -36.31
C ASN A 212 1.97 5.97 -35.61
N ASN A 213 1.98 5.76 -34.29
CA ASN A 213 3.17 5.97 -33.47
C ASN A 213 4.11 4.75 -33.53
N SER A 214 5.41 4.99 -33.34
CA SER A 214 6.43 3.95 -33.29
C SER A 214 7.29 4.13 -32.05
N ILE A 215 7.10 3.26 -31.07
CA ILE A 215 7.73 3.32 -29.75
C ILE A 215 8.66 2.11 -29.60
N ARG A 216 9.83 2.35 -28.99
CA ARG A 216 10.71 1.30 -28.48
C ARG A 216 11.29 1.76 -27.15
N THR A 217 11.26 0.89 -26.16
CA THR A 217 11.99 1.07 -24.89
C THR A 217 13.19 0.12 -24.85
N GLY A 218 14.07 0.34 -23.88
CA GLY A 218 15.01 -0.66 -23.39
C GLY A 218 14.35 -1.58 -22.36
N ASP A 219 15.19 -2.24 -21.58
CA ASP A 219 14.74 -3.15 -20.52
C ASP A 219 14.43 -2.36 -19.22
N SER A 220 13.66 -2.95 -18.30
CA SER A 220 12.98 -2.35 -17.13
C SER A 220 11.50 -1.99 -17.38
N ASN A 221 10.80 -1.57 -16.32
CA ASN A 221 9.35 -1.44 -16.30
C ASN A 221 8.88 -0.19 -17.06
N ASN A 222 8.03 -0.34 -18.08
CA ASN A 222 7.57 0.79 -18.91
C ASN A 222 6.04 0.92 -18.91
N GLN A 223 5.53 2.15 -18.77
CA GLN A 223 4.13 2.48 -19.00
C GLN A 223 4.00 3.19 -20.35
N ILE A 224 3.23 2.63 -21.28
CA ILE A 224 3.11 3.11 -22.66
C ILE A 224 1.63 3.28 -23.02
N THR A 225 1.16 4.53 -23.06
CA THR A 225 -0.19 4.88 -23.54
C THR A 225 -0.11 5.56 -24.90
N THR A 226 -0.91 5.08 -25.86
CA THR A 226 -1.04 5.69 -27.19
C THR A 226 -2.49 5.93 -27.59
N GLY A 227 -2.74 7.07 -28.25
CA GLY A 227 -4.00 7.39 -28.89
C GLY A 227 -4.29 6.54 -30.13
N ASN A 228 -5.32 6.94 -30.87
CA ASN A 228 -5.86 6.18 -31.99
C ASN A 228 -4.88 6.16 -33.19
N GLY A 229 -4.75 5.02 -33.84
CA GLY A 229 -3.93 4.84 -35.04
C GLY A 229 -3.34 3.43 -35.11
N ASN A 230 -2.54 3.15 -36.15
CA ASN A 230 -1.88 1.85 -36.26
C ASN A 230 -0.52 1.97 -35.56
N ASN A 231 -0.47 1.80 -34.24
CA ASN A 231 0.76 1.97 -33.48
C ASN A 231 1.66 0.73 -33.58
N LYS A 232 2.94 0.93 -33.32
CA LYS A 232 3.93 -0.13 -33.27
C LYS A 232 4.79 0.04 -32.03
N ILE A 233 4.68 -0.93 -31.13
CA ILE A 233 5.33 -0.91 -29.82
C ILE A 233 6.30 -2.08 -29.74
N SER A 234 7.45 -1.83 -29.12
CA SER A 234 8.48 -2.83 -28.83
C SER A 234 9.08 -2.48 -27.49
N ALA A 235 8.45 -2.95 -26.42
CA ALA A 235 9.04 -2.90 -25.09
C ALA A 235 10.24 -3.87 -24.99
N GLY A 236 11.13 -3.62 -24.03
CA GLY A 236 12.16 -4.57 -23.59
C GLY A 236 11.61 -5.53 -22.53
N ASP A 237 12.53 -6.11 -21.76
CA ASP A 237 12.22 -7.00 -20.64
C ASP A 237 11.76 -6.20 -19.39
N GLY A 238 11.03 -6.82 -18.46
CA GLY A 238 10.48 -6.18 -17.24
C GLY A 238 8.95 -6.10 -17.23
N TYR A 239 8.36 -5.48 -16.19
CA TYR A 239 6.90 -5.29 -16.13
C TYR A 239 6.45 -4.15 -17.02
N ASN A 240 5.72 -4.46 -18.09
CA ASN A 240 5.28 -3.46 -19.06
C ASN A 240 3.76 -3.32 -19.07
N GLU A 241 3.27 -2.10 -18.84
CA GLU A 241 1.87 -1.72 -18.98
C GLU A 241 1.68 -0.98 -20.31
N ILE A 242 0.87 -1.54 -21.21
CA ILE A 242 0.70 -1.01 -22.57
C ILE A 242 -0.78 -0.85 -22.90
N SER A 243 -1.20 0.40 -23.15
CA SER A 243 -2.55 0.73 -23.61
C SER A 243 -2.52 1.41 -24.99
N THR A 244 -3.29 0.89 -25.94
CA THR A 244 -3.48 1.50 -27.27
C THR A 244 -4.96 1.79 -27.56
N GLY A 245 -5.22 2.90 -28.27
CA GLY A 245 -6.58 3.28 -28.72
C GLY A 245 -7.05 2.51 -29.96
N ASP A 246 -8.08 3.02 -30.65
CA ASP A 246 -8.62 2.42 -31.88
C ASP A 246 -7.52 2.33 -32.96
N GLY A 247 -7.34 1.17 -33.60
CA GLY A 247 -6.17 0.99 -34.43
C GLY A 247 -6.01 -0.28 -35.26
N ARG A 248 -4.74 -0.61 -35.45
CA ARG A 248 -4.26 -1.92 -35.85
C ARG A 248 -2.80 -2.03 -35.42
N ASP A 249 -2.62 -2.60 -34.25
CA ASP A 249 -1.45 -2.39 -33.44
C ASP A 249 -0.52 -3.62 -33.50
N ASP A 250 0.79 -3.35 -33.54
CA ASP A 250 1.84 -4.38 -33.61
C ASP A 250 2.70 -4.28 -32.36
N ILE A 251 2.17 -4.84 -31.26
CA ILE A 251 2.74 -4.81 -29.92
C ILE A 251 3.70 -6.00 -29.76
N ARG A 252 4.89 -5.73 -29.24
CA ARG A 252 5.84 -6.73 -28.76
C ARG A 252 6.39 -6.31 -27.42
N VAL A 253 6.47 -7.25 -26.51
CA VAL A 253 7.11 -7.10 -25.20
C VAL A 253 8.23 -8.12 -25.08
N GLY A 254 9.22 -7.82 -24.23
CA GLY A 254 10.25 -8.77 -23.82
C GLY A 254 9.75 -9.75 -22.77
N ASP A 255 10.67 -10.31 -22.01
CA ASP A 255 10.38 -11.24 -20.92
C ASP A 255 10.05 -10.48 -19.61
N GLY A 256 9.16 -11.00 -18.79
CA GLY A 256 8.59 -10.38 -17.59
C GLY A 256 7.07 -10.18 -17.69
N ASP A 257 6.36 -10.44 -16.58
CA ASP A 257 4.92 -10.27 -16.42
C ASP A 257 4.46 -8.91 -16.98
N SER A 258 3.50 -8.89 -17.91
CA SER A 258 3.11 -7.65 -18.61
C SER A 258 1.60 -7.52 -18.76
N GLU A 259 1.09 -6.29 -18.69
CA GLU A 259 -0.33 -5.97 -18.90
C GLU A 259 -0.52 -5.21 -20.22
N ILE A 260 -1.37 -5.74 -21.11
CA ILE A 260 -1.55 -5.21 -22.46
C ILE A 260 -3.03 -5.07 -22.77
N SER A 261 -3.47 -3.87 -23.15
CA SER A 261 -4.79 -3.58 -23.70
C SER A 261 -4.65 -2.96 -25.09
N ALA A 262 -5.04 -3.69 -26.14
CA ALA A 262 -4.83 -3.26 -27.53
C ALA A 262 -5.97 -2.40 -28.10
N GLY A 263 -7.13 -2.30 -27.42
CA GLY A 263 -8.23 -1.43 -27.82
C GLY A 263 -9.14 -2.05 -28.89
N ALA A 264 -9.45 -1.32 -29.95
CA ALA A 264 -10.33 -1.79 -31.03
C ALA A 264 -9.57 -1.81 -32.36
N GLY A 265 -9.38 -2.98 -32.96
CA GLY A 265 -8.52 -3.11 -34.13
C GLY A 265 -8.59 -4.47 -34.83
N ASN A 266 -7.43 -5.03 -35.17
CA ASN A 266 -7.21 -6.38 -35.74
C ASN A 266 -5.76 -6.74 -35.41
N ASP A 267 -5.52 -6.85 -34.11
CA ASP A 267 -4.27 -6.49 -33.49
C ASP A 267 -3.33 -7.67 -33.41
N LYS A 268 -2.06 -7.35 -33.17
CA LYS A 268 -1.02 -8.35 -33.08
C LYS A 268 -0.21 -8.11 -31.83
N ILE A 269 -0.47 -8.95 -30.84
CA ILE A 269 0.19 -8.94 -29.55
C ILE A 269 1.16 -10.11 -29.49
N ARG A 270 2.38 -9.85 -29.02
CA ARG A 270 3.31 -10.90 -28.62
C ARG A 270 4.05 -10.50 -27.34
N THR A 271 3.98 -11.33 -26.30
CA THR A 271 4.82 -11.21 -25.11
C THR A 271 6.04 -12.11 -25.20
N GLY A 272 6.99 -11.90 -24.29
CA GLY A 272 8.01 -12.89 -23.92
C GLY A 272 7.50 -13.78 -22.79
N ASP A 273 8.43 -14.37 -22.06
CA ASP A 273 8.13 -15.25 -20.91
C ASP A 273 7.62 -14.41 -19.72
N GLY A 274 6.95 -15.03 -18.72
CA GLY A 274 6.31 -14.35 -17.59
C GLY A 274 4.78 -14.50 -17.59
N ASN A 275 4.12 -14.16 -16.49
CA ASN A 275 2.67 -14.29 -16.33
C ASN A 275 1.97 -13.06 -16.91
N ASN A 276 1.58 -13.09 -18.18
CA ASN A 276 1.03 -11.93 -18.87
C ASN A 276 -0.49 -11.82 -18.71
N THR A 277 -0.99 -10.59 -18.64
CA THR A 277 -2.42 -10.25 -18.70
C THR A 277 -2.69 -9.52 -20.02
N VAL A 278 -3.42 -10.14 -20.94
CA VAL A 278 -3.57 -9.63 -22.32
C VAL A 278 -5.04 -9.50 -22.71
N TYR A 279 -5.44 -8.28 -23.08
CA TYR A 279 -6.73 -7.94 -23.67
C TYR A 279 -6.55 -7.55 -25.14
N GLY A 280 -7.08 -8.36 -26.06
CA GLY A 280 -7.16 -8.04 -27.49
C GLY A 280 -8.13 -6.89 -27.75
N GLY A 281 -9.41 -7.13 -27.46
CA GLY A 281 -10.48 -6.12 -27.48
C GLY A 281 -11.47 -6.34 -28.62
N ASP A 282 -11.83 -5.29 -29.36
CA ASP A 282 -12.79 -5.39 -30.46
C ASP A 282 -12.04 -5.64 -31.79
N GLY A 283 -11.96 -6.90 -32.28
CA GLY A 283 -11.05 -7.20 -33.38
C GLY A 283 -11.19 -8.55 -34.09
N ASN A 284 -10.08 -8.97 -34.71
CA ASN A 284 -9.84 -10.37 -35.14
C ASN A 284 -8.36 -10.57 -34.88
N ASP A 285 -8.06 -10.80 -33.62
CA ASP A 285 -6.75 -10.48 -33.08
C ASP A 285 -5.84 -11.69 -33.13
N THR A 286 -4.54 -11.44 -33.09
CA THR A 286 -3.52 -12.49 -33.06
C THR A 286 -2.68 -12.29 -31.83
N ILE A 287 -3.08 -12.98 -30.78
CA ILE A 287 -2.40 -13.02 -29.49
C ILE A 287 -1.51 -14.24 -29.47
N GLN A 288 -0.25 -14.05 -29.06
CA GLN A 288 0.65 -15.13 -28.72
C GLN A 288 1.45 -14.72 -27.48
N THR A 289 1.35 -15.46 -26.40
CA THR A 289 2.19 -15.23 -25.22
C THR A 289 3.44 -16.14 -25.23
N GLY A 290 4.18 -16.19 -24.12
CA GLY A 290 5.46 -16.87 -23.95
C GLY A 290 5.35 -18.09 -23.04
N ASP A 291 6.41 -18.37 -22.27
CA ASP A 291 6.35 -19.35 -21.18
C ASP A 291 5.83 -18.66 -19.89
N GLY A 292 4.83 -19.20 -19.19
CA GLY A 292 4.22 -18.56 -18.00
C GLY A 292 2.75 -18.96 -17.80
N ASP A 293 2.12 -18.54 -16.70
CA ASP A 293 0.69 -18.77 -16.46
C ASP A 293 -0.11 -17.55 -16.94
N ASP A 294 -0.44 -17.49 -18.23
CA ASP A 294 -1.04 -16.30 -18.85
C ASP A 294 -2.57 -16.19 -18.66
N LYS A 295 -3.07 -14.95 -18.58
CA LYS A 295 -4.50 -14.60 -18.57
C LYS A 295 -4.85 -13.85 -19.84
N ILE A 296 -5.69 -14.43 -20.70
CA ILE A 296 -5.92 -13.91 -22.06
C ILE A 296 -7.40 -13.71 -22.36
N TRP A 297 -7.77 -12.48 -22.72
CA TRP A 297 -9.06 -12.11 -23.30
C TRP A 297 -8.87 -11.83 -24.79
N GLY A 298 -9.54 -12.59 -25.66
CA GLY A 298 -9.64 -12.24 -27.08
C GLY A 298 -10.47 -10.97 -27.25
N GLY A 299 -11.73 -11.03 -26.79
CA GLY A 299 -12.70 -9.95 -26.89
C GLY A 299 -13.73 -10.23 -27.98
N GLN A 300 -14.22 -9.20 -28.69
CA GLN A 300 -15.22 -9.39 -29.74
C GLN A 300 -14.54 -9.64 -31.10
N GLY A 301 -14.55 -10.88 -31.58
CA GLY A 301 -13.88 -11.13 -32.85
C GLY A 301 -13.95 -12.52 -33.48
N ASN A 302 -12.87 -12.88 -34.14
CA ASN A 302 -12.57 -14.25 -34.55
C ASN A 302 -11.08 -14.43 -34.30
N ASP A 303 -10.75 -14.58 -33.03
CA ASP A 303 -9.40 -14.36 -32.55
C ASP A 303 -8.55 -15.60 -32.70
N LYS A 304 -7.25 -15.40 -32.75
CA LYS A 304 -6.27 -16.48 -32.70
C LYS A 304 -5.39 -16.27 -31.49
N ILE A 305 -5.65 -17.05 -30.46
CA ILE A 305 -4.93 -17.06 -29.20
C ILE A 305 -3.94 -18.24 -29.20
N THR A 306 -2.80 -18.02 -28.61
CA THR A 306 -1.82 -19.04 -28.28
C THR A 306 -1.24 -18.59 -26.95
N GLY A 307 -1.37 -19.42 -25.91
CA GLY A 307 -0.62 -19.28 -24.67
C GLY A 307 0.85 -19.62 -24.96
N GLY A 308 1.40 -20.59 -24.24
CA GLY A 308 2.69 -21.20 -24.58
C GLY A 308 2.96 -22.50 -23.84
N ASP A 309 3.97 -22.45 -22.97
CA ASP A 309 4.29 -23.51 -22.00
C ASP A 309 3.97 -22.94 -20.60
N GLY A 310 2.94 -23.47 -19.93
CA GLY A 310 2.46 -23.01 -18.62
C GLY A 310 1.03 -23.49 -18.33
N TYR A 311 0.31 -22.84 -17.40
CA TYR A 311 -1.12 -23.04 -17.17
C TYR A 311 -1.94 -21.83 -17.66
N ASP A 312 -2.16 -21.77 -18.97
CA ASP A 312 -2.78 -20.62 -19.61
C ASP A 312 -4.32 -20.64 -19.53
N ILE A 313 -4.92 -19.50 -19.17
CA ILE A 313 -6.37 -19.35 -19.02
C ILE A 313 -6.92 -18.35 -20.05
N ALA A 314 -7.78 -18.83 -20.94
CA ALA A 314 -8.57 -17.98 -21.82
C ALA A 314 -9.89 -17.56 -21.14
N TYR A 315 -10.14 -16.25 -21.07
CA TYR A 315 -11.32 -15.68 -20.41
C TYR A 315 -12.40 -15.28 -21.41
N TYR A 316 -13.64 -15.63 -21.08
CA TYR A 316 -14.85 -15.32 -21.85
C TYR A 316 -15.89 -14.65 -20.95
N ALA A 317 -16.52 -13.59 -21.45
CA ALA A 317 -17.41 -12.72 -20.68
C ALA A 317 -18.82 -13.30 -20.45
N GLY A 318 -19.25 -14.24 -21.28
CA GLY A 318 -20.55 -14.92 -21.19
C GLY A 318 -20.56 -16.13 -20.24
N SER A 319 -21.67 -16.87 -20.23
CA SER A 319 -21.81 -18.14 -19.49
C SER A 319 -21.39 -19.32 -20.37
N PHE A 320 -21.00 -20.45 -19.78
CA PHE A 320 -20.60 -21.65 -20.56
C PHE A 320 -21.67 -22.09 -21.59
N SER A 321 -22.96 -21.89 -21.27
CA SER A 321 -24.07 -22.21 -22.18
C SER A 321 -24.16 -21.33 -23.45
N ASP A 322 -23.46 -20.21 -23.48
CA ASP A 322 -23.46 -19.25 -24.60
C ASP A 322 -22.46 -19.63 -25.71
N TYR A 323 -21.68 -20.70 -25.53
CA TYR A 323 -20.63 -21.11 -26.47
C TYR A 323 -20.74 -22.58 -26.92
N ILE A 324 -20.14 -22.88 -28.06
CA ILE A 324 -19.98 -24.22 -28.62
C ILE A 324 -18.47 -24.46 -28.77
N LEU A 325 -17.97 -25.55 -28.18
CA LEU A 325 -16.57 -25.94 -28.26
C LEU A 325 -16.38 -27.14 -29.21
N GLU A 326 -15.51 -26.99 -30.21
CA GLU A 326 -15.04 -28.06 -31.10
C GLU A 326 -13.53 -28.31 -30.86
N ARG A 327 -13.18 -29.39 -30.13
CA ARG A 327 -11.78 -29.76 -29.87
C ARG A 327 -11.20 -30.62 -31.00
N SER A 328 -10.01 -30.23 -31.46
CA SER A 328 -9.13 -31.01 -32.33
C SER A 328 -7.84 -31.40 -31.58
N SER A 329 -6.99 -32.23 -32.17
CA SER A 329 -5.78 -32.75 -31.50
C SER A 329 -4.67 -31.71 -31.22
N SER A 330 -4.87 -30.44 -31.58
CA SER A 330 -3.89 -29.37 -31.36
C SER A 330 -4.49 -27.96 -31.38
N ARG A 331 -5.82 -27.84 -31.26
CA ARG A 331 -6.56 -26.58 -31.32
C ARG A 331 -7.98 -26.78 -30.81
N ILE A 332 -8.47 -25.85 -30.01
CA ILE A 332 -9.89 -25.72 -29.67
C ILE A 332 -10.47 -24.57 -30.51
N GLU A 333 -11.66 -24.78 -31.06
CA GLU A 333 -12.44 -23.75 -31.72
C GLU A 333 -13.68 -23.50 -30.85
N ILE A 334 -13.79 -22.30 -30.29
CA ILE A 334 -14.89 -21.88 -29.42
C ILE A 334 -15.74 -20.87 -30.19
N THR A 335 -17.07 -21.00 -30.16
CA THR A 335 -17.95 -20.16 -30.99
C THR A 335 -19.20 -19.78 -30.22
N SER A 336 -19.48 -18.48 -30.15
CA SER A 336 -20.68 -17.92 -29.54
C SER A 336 -21.97 -18.40 -30.24
N VAL A 337 -23.01 -18.69 -29.44
CA VAL A 337 -24.32 -19.18 -29.91
C VAL A 337 -25.20 -18.04 -30.45
N GLY A 338 -24.85 -16.78 -30.16
CA GLY A 338 -25.54 -15.58 -30.62
C GLY A 338 -24.64 -14.34 -30.67
N THR A 339 -25.11 -13.28 -31.33
CA THR A 339 -24.39 -12.00 -31.49
C THR A 339 -24.55 -11.02 -30.32
N ASP A 340 -25.31 -11.41 -29.31
CA ASP A 340 -25.71 -10.53 -28.20
C ASP A 340 -24.86 -10.82 -26.93
N VAL A 341 -23.84 -11.66 -27.06
CA VAL A 341 -22.81 -11.94 -26.04
C VAL A 341 -21.72 -10.85 -26.14
N PRO A 342 -21.16 -10.32 -25.04
CA PRO A 342 -20.21 -9.19 -25.11
C PRO A 342 -18.99 -9.45 -26.00
N ASP A 343 -18.44 -10.65 -25.92
CA ASP A 343 -17.30 -11.19 -26.67
C ASP A 343 -17.75 -12.12 -27.83
N ALA A 344 -18.86 -11.76 -28.50
CA ALA A 344 -19.46 -12.62 -29.53
C ALA A 344 -18.52 -12.90 -30.72
N GLY A 345 -17.83 -14.06 -30.66
CA GLY A 345 -16.85 -14.45 -31.65
C GLY A 345 -16.82 -15.93 -32.06
N SER A 346 -15.74 -16.31 -32.76
CA SER A 346 -15.42 -17.67 -33.20
C SER A 346 -13.90 -17.84 -33.24
N ASP A 347 -13.34 -18.31 -32.13
CA ASP A 347 -11.94 -18.10 -31.77
C ASP A 347 -11.16 -19.41 -31.75
N GLN A 348 -9.85 -19.28 -31.93
CA GLN A 348 -8.93 -20.39 -32.15
C GLN A 348 -7.86 -20.40 -31.06
N LEU A 349 -7.99 -21.36 -30.14
CA LEU A 349 -7.13 -21.52 -28.96
C LEU A 349 -6.15 -22.69 -29.15
N SER A 350 -4.90 -22.56 -28.71
CA SER A 350 -3.89 -23.63 -28.76
C SER A 350 -2.73 -23.36 -27.79
N GLY A 351 -2.39 -24.30 -26.90
CA GLY A 351 -1.61 -23.98 -25.69
C GLY A 351 -2.49 -23.08 -24.84
N ILE A 352 -3.49 -23.71 -24.20
CA ILE A 352 -4.53 -23.12 -23.35
C ILE A 352 -5.04 -24.29 -22.53
N GLU A 353 -4.81 -24.20 -21.23
CA GLU A 353 -4.96 -25.28 -20.26
C GLU A 353 -6.28 -25.14 -19.50
N ALA A 354 -6.86 -23.93 -19.45
CA ALA A 354 -8.24 -23.73 -19.00
C ALA A 354 -9.00 -22.63 -19.77
N ILE A 355 -10.33 -22.69 -19.69
CA ILE A 355 -11.22 -21.62 -20.16
C ILE A 355 -12.13 -21.20 -19.02
N TYR A 356 -12.18 -19.90 -18.71
CA TYR A 356 -13.02 -19.34 -17.64
C TYR A 356 -14.17 -18.51 -18.20
N PHE A 357 -15.39 -18.80 -17.75
CA PHE A 357 -16.62 -18.15 -18.17
C PHE A 357 -17.13 -17.22 -17.06
N GLN A 358 -16.96 -15.91 -17.26
CA GLN A 358 -17.10 -14.91 -16.21
C GLN A 358 -18.55 -14.72 -15.72
N ALA A 359 -19.56 -14.96 -16.57
CA ALA A 359 -20.95 -14.71 -16.18
C ALA A 359 -21.59 -15.82 -15.31
N ASP A 360 -21.03 -17.03 -15.31
CA ASP A 360 -21.47 -18.14 -14.45
C ASP A 360 -20.35 -18.75 -13.56
N GLY A 361 -19.13 -18.21 -13.64
CA GLY A 361 -17.98 -18.62 -12.84
C GLY A 361 -17.42 -20.00 -13.21
N TYR A 362 -17.82 -20.56 -14.36
CA TYR A 362 -17.44 -21.91 -14.76
C TYR A 362 -15.99 -21.95 -15.27
N LEU A 363 -15.15 -22.81 -14.68
CA LEU A 363 -13.80 -23.10 -15.14
C LEU A 363 -13.78 -24.48 -15.81
N LEU A 364 -13.32 -24.52 -17.07
CA LEU A 364 -13.14 -25.74 -17.84
C LEU A 364 -11.63 -26.04 -17.98
N ASP A 365 -11.12 -26.99 -17.20
CA ASP A 365 -9.75 -27.50 -17.34
C ASP A 365 -9.63 -28.46 -18.54
N LEU A 366 -8.53 -28.35 -19.28
CA LEU A 366 -8.27 -28.99 -20.56
C LEU A 366 -7.09 -29.98 -20.55
N THR A 367 -6.42 -30.16 -19.40
CA THR A 367 -5.11 -30.84 -19.23
C THR A 367 -5.16 -32.36 -19.04
N TRP A 368 -6.34 -32.96 -18.85
CA TRP A 368 -6.44 -34.33 -18.34
C TRP A 368 -6.08 -35.45 -19.33
N GLU A 369 -5.20 -36.37 -18.89
CA GLU A 369 -4.59 -37.45 -19.70
C GLU A 369 -4.97 -38.88 -19.21
N GLY A 370 -6.25 -39.25 -19.32
CA GLY A 370 -6.72 -40.65 -19.33
C GLY A 370 -7.21 -41.29 -18.02
N ASP A 371 -7.53 -42.59 -18.12
CA ASP A 371 -8.20 -43.45 -17.13
C ASP A 371 -7.27 -43.89 -15.95
N PRO A 372 -7.58 -43.54 -14.68
CA PRO A 372 -6.90 -44.03 -13.46
C PRO A 372 -6.79 -45.56 -13.28
N THR A 373 -5.76 -46.00 -12.54
CA THR A 373 -5.58 -47.38 -12.07
C THR A 373 -5.30 -47.42 -10.57
N LEU A 374 -6.23 -47.96 -9.79
CA LEU A 374 -6.21 -47.93 -8.31
C LEU A 374 -5.85 -49.28 -7.65
N VAL A 375 -5.31 -49.23 -6.42
CA VAL A 375 -4.78 -50.37 -5.64
C VAL A 375 -5.28 -50.34 -4.17
N ASP A 376 -5.36 -51.50 -3.50
CA ASP A 376 -5.89 -51.62 -2.12
C ASP A 376 -4.83 -51.39 -1.00
N ASP A 377 -5.23 -50.69 0.07
CA ASP A 377 -4.39 -50.18 1.17
C ASP A 377 -4.59 -50.85 2.55
N ASN A 378 -3.65 -50.63 3.48
CA ASN A 378 -3.68 -51.16 4.86
C ASN A 378 -3.07 -50.17 5.87
N VAL A 379 -3.78 -49.92 6.98
CA VAL A 379 -3.42 -48.94 8.04
C VAL A 379 -3.67 -49.50 9.44
N THR A 380 -2.98 -48.99 10.47
CA THR A 380 -3.10 -49.43 11.88
C THR A 380 -2.86 -48.26 12.83
N ALA A 381 -3.64 -48.13 13.91
CA ALA A 381 -3.54 -47.11 14.96
C ALA A 381 -3.51 -47.73 16.36
N SER A 382 -3.07 -46.97 17.37
CA SER A 382 -2.97 -47.42 18.78
C SER A 382 -3.04 -46.30 19.82
N ASP A 383 -3.48 -45.11 19.42
CA ASP A 383 -3.70 -43.94 20.26
C ASP A 383 -5.18 -43.52 20.09
N GLU A 384 -5.73 -42.83 21.08
CA GLU A 384 -7.13 -42.39 21.09
C GLU A 384 -7.37 -41.28 20.06
N GLY A 385 -8.54 -41.33 19.40
CA GLY A 385 -8.98 -40.37 18.38
C GLY A 385 -9.11 -40.96 16.97
N PRO A 386 -9.64 -40.17 16.02
CA PRO A 386 -9.95 -40.65 14.70
C PRO A 386 -8.67 -40.97 13.92
N LEU A 387 -8.68 -42.07 13.17
CA LEU A 387 -7.54 -42.43 12.33
C LEU A 387 -7.52 -41.55 11.08
N ILE A 388 -6.62 -40.57 11.09
CA ILE A 388 -6.35 -39.69 9.95
C ILE A 388 -5.37 -40.37 8.98
N ILE A 389 -5.75 -40.46 7.71
CA ILE A 389 -4.95 -41.00 6.62
C ILE A 389 -4.76 -39.87 5.60
N SER A 390 -3.53 -39.40 5.40
CA SER A 390 -3.26 -38.37 4.40
C SER A 390 -3.41 -38.96 2.99
N LEU A 391 -3.90 -38.14 2.06
CA LEU A 391 -4.13 -38.57 0.68
C LEU A 391 -2.85 -39.03 -0.03
N SER A 392 -1.70 -38.47 0.35
CA SER A 392 -0.37 -38.93 -0.08
C SER A 392 -0.08 -40.39 0.29
N ILE A 393 -0.46 -40.84 1.48
CA ILE A 393 -0.23 -42.23 1.93
C ILE A 393 -1.17 -43.20 1.24
N LEU A 394 -2.39 -42.76 0.91
CA LEU A 394 -3.38 -43.54 0.16
C LEU A 394 -2.93 -43.77 -1.28
N LEU A 395 -2.62 -42.69 -2.00
CA LEU A 395 -2.37 -42.72 -3.44
C LEU A 395 -0.91 -43.08 -3.81
N ASP A 396 -0.05 -43.32 -2.81
CA ASP A 396 1.39 -43.64 -2.95
C ASP A 396 1.66 -44.92 -3.79
N ASN A 397 0.62 -45.73 -4.07
CA ASN A 397 0.68 -46.98 -4.84
C ASN A 397 -0.18 -47.00 -6.11
N ASP A 398 -0.88 -45.91 -6.44
CA ASP A 398 -1.76 -45.76 -7.59
C ASP A 398 -1.04 -45.20 -8.83
N GLU A 399 -1.59 -45.45 -10.03
CA GLU A 399 -1.03 -44.94 -11.29
C GLU A 399 -2.11 -44.24 -12.15
N GLY A 400 -1.72 -43.16 -12.86
CA GLY A 400 -2.57 -42.51 -13.87
C GLY A 400 -3.52 -41.43 -13.34
N LEU A 401 -3.15 -40.73 -12.27
CA LEU A 401 -3.99 -39.70 -11.61
C LEU A 401 -3.81 -38.27 -12.13
N GLY A 402 -2.89 -38.03 -13.08
CA GLY A 402 -2.54 -36.69 -13.56
C GLY A 402 -1.67 -35.89 -12.60
N ASP A 403 -1.35 -34.64 -12.98
CA ASP A 403 -0.53 -33.72 -12.18
C ASP A 403 -1.37 -32.84 -11.22
N ARG A 404 -2.70 -32.85 -11.36
CA ARG A 404 -3.66 -32.30 -10.40
C ARG A 404 -4.64 -33.41 -10.00
N LEU A 405 -4.92 -33.52 -8.71
CA LEU A 405 -5.72 -34.62 -8.19
C LEU A 405 -7.19 -34.56 -8.67
N PRO A 406 -7.77 -35.73 -9.00
CA PRO A 406 -9.14 -35.84 -9.50
C PRO A 406 -10.18 -35.59 -8.39
N ALA A 407 -11.45 -35.48 -8.79
CA ALA A 407 -12.55 -35.52 -7.82
C ALA A 407 -12.60 -36.91 -7.16
N LEU A 408 -12.09 -36.98 -5.93
CA LEU A 408 -12.08 -38.19 -5.10
C LEU A 408 -13.26 -38.16 -4.12
N GLU A 409 -13.98 -39.28 -4.06
CA GLU A 409 -15.04 -39.54 -3.08
C GLU A 409 -14.63 -40.74 -2.22
N VAL A 410 -14.96 -40.71 -0.92
CA VAL A 410 -14.83 -41.90 -0.06
C VAL A 410 -16.20 -42.44 0.29
N SER A 411 -16.29 -43.75 0.53
CA SER A 411 -17.50 -44.36 1.06
C SER A 411 -17.78 -43.81 2.45
N GLU A 412 -18.87 -43.04 2.59
CA GLU A 412 -19.34 -42.39 3.83
C GLU A 412 -19.33 -43.31 5.08
N TYR A 413 -19.43 -44.63 4.86
CA TYR A 413 -19.33 -45.65 5.90
C TYR A 413 -18.44 -46.82 5.50
N SER A 414 -17.71 -47.34 6.49
CA SER A 414 -16.92 -48.58 6.43
C SER A 414 -17.79 -49.85 6.34
N SER A 415 -17.13 -51.00 6.21
CA SER A 415 -17.75 -52.32 6.08
C SER A 415 -18.51 -52.75 7.35
N LEU A 416 -18.08 -52.30 8.53
CA LEU A 416 -18.78 -52.50 9.81
C LEU A 416 -19.66 -51.31 10.21
N GLY A 417 -19.68 -50.23 9.41
CA GLY A 417 -20.59 -49.09 9.57
C GLY A 417 -20.02 -47.91 10.36
N ILE A 418 -18.69 -47.83 10.50
CA ILE A 418 -17.98 -46.68 11.05
C ILE A 418 -17.99 -45.55 10.02
N ARG A 419 -18.19 -44.30 10.44
CA ARG A 419 -18.23 -43.15 9.53
C ARG A 419 -16.82 -42.83 9.01
N VAL A 420 -16.73 -42.56 7.72
CA VAL A 420 -15.50 -42.10 7.07
C VAL A 420 -15.79 -40.78 6.37
N THR A 421 -14.98 -39.77 6.63
CA THR A 421 -15.07 -38.44 5.98
C THR A 421 -13.78 -38.14 5.23
N TYR A 422 -13.89 -37.28 4.22
CA TYR A 422 -12.79 -36.77 3.42
C TYR A 422 -13.01 -35.29 3.20
N ASP A 423 -12.01 -34.47 3.53
CA ASP A 423 -12.06 -33.00 3.51
C ASP A 423 -11.45 -32.38 2.23
N GLY A 424 -10.77 -33.19 1.41
CA GLY A 424 -9.98 -32.77 0.25
C GLY A 424 -8.50 -33.16 0.35
N GLU A 425 -7.95 -33.28 1.55
CA GLU A 425 -6.53 -33.58 1.80
C GLU A 425 -6.32 -34.81 2.71
N THR A 426 -7.23 -35.06 3.65
CA THR A 426 -7.16 -36.16 4.61
C THR A 426 -8.46 -36.96 4.68
N ILE A 427 -8.32 -38.27 4.90
CA ILE A 427 -9.44 -39.16 5.20
C ILE A 427 -9.47 -39.40 6.71
N THR A 428 -10.57 -39.02 7.33
CA THR A 428 -10.85 -39.25 8.75
C THR A 428 -11.68 -40.51 8.90
N TYR A 429 -11.09 -41.57 9.47
CA TYR A 429 -11.80 -42.77 9.87
C TYR A 429 -12.21 -42.62 11.34
N ASN A 430 -13.48 -42.27 11.61
CA ASN A 430 -13.95 -41.91 12.94
C ASN A 430 -14.18 -43.15 13.82
N ALA A 431 -13.11 -43.63 14.43
CA ALA A 431 -13.07 -44.84 15.24
C ALA A 431 -13.52 -44.65 16.70
N ASP A 432 -13.82 -43.43 17.10
CA ASP A 432 -13.93 -43.00 18.51
C ASP A 432 -15.01 -43.80 19.26
N ASP A 433 -16.17 -43.97 18.62
CA ASP A 433 -17.31 -44.81 19.04
C ASP A 433 -16.97 -46.30 19.28
N VAL A 434 -15.79 -46.76 18.84
CA VAL A 434 -15.27 -48.13 19.05
C VAL A 434 -14.10 -48.12 20.03
N LEU A 435 -13.18 -47.17 19.91
CA LEU A 435 -12.05 -46.98 20.81
C LEU A 435 -12.51 -46.78 22.28
N GLN A 436 -13.53 -45.94 22.50
CA GLN A 436 -14.16 -45.67 23.81
C GLN A 436 -14.66 -46.93 24.58
N TYR A 437 -14.80 -48.08 23.91
CA TYR A 437 -15.22 -49.34 24.54
C TYR A 437 -14.12 -50.42 24.57
N LEU A 438 -12.95 -50.18 23.97
CA LEU A 438 -11.82 -51.09 24.00
C LEU A 438 -11.08 -50.98 25.34
N GLY A 439 -10.99 -52.08 26.07
CA GLY A 439 -10.18 -52.12 27.29
C GLY A 439 -8.69 -52.23 26.96
N GLU A 440 -7.81 -51.58 27.74
CA GLU A 440 -6.34 -51.58 27.58
C GLU A 440 -5.78 -52.91 27.02
N GLY A 441 -5.43 -52.94 25.72
CA GLY A 441 -4.91 -54.10 25.01
C GLY A 441 -5.94 -54.99 24.29
N GLU A 442 -7.00 -54.42 23.71
CA GLU A 442 -8.02 -55.10 22.87
C GLU A 442 -7.97 -54.58 21.42
N GLU A 443 -7.94 -55.48 20.42
CA GLU A 443 -7.77 -55.16 18.99
C GLU A 443 -9.10 -55.18 18.20
N PHE A 444 -9.29 -54.23 17.26
CA PHE A 444 -10.42 -54.16 16.31
C PHE A 444 -9.96 -54.06 14.85
N GLU A 445 -10.71 -54.61 13.87
CA GLU A 445 -10.38 -54.63 12.41
C GLU A 445 -11.60 -54.23 11.53
N ASP A 446 -11.42 -53.46 10.45
CA ASP A 446 -12.46 -53.06 9.47
C ASP A 446 -11.86 -52.66 8.09
N SER A 447 -12.68 -52.23 7.12
CA SER A 447 -12.25 -51.64 5.83
C SER A 447 -13.29 -50.68 5.20
N PHE A 448 -12.87 -49.80 4.28
CA PHE A 448 -13.74 -48.90 3.49
C PHE A 448 -13.29 -48.80 2.02
N THR A 449 -13.90 -47.95 1.19
CA THR A 449 -13.62 -47.84 -0.26
C THR A 449 -13.50 -46.36 -0.68
N TYR A 450 -12.61 -46.05 -1.61
CA TYR A 450 -12.54 -44.73 -2.26
C TYR A 450 -12.78 -44.85 -3.77
N THR A 451 -13.27 -43.76 -4.35
CA THR A 451 -13.71 -43.62 -5.75
C THR A 451 -13.07 -42.38 -6.36
N ILE A 452 -12.65 -42.44 -7.61
CA ILE A 452 -12.05 -41.32 -8.35
C ILE A 452 -12.85 -41.07 -9.63
N THR A 453 -13.15 -39.81 -9.94
CA THR A 453 -13.91 -39.39 -11.13
C THR A 453 -13.08 -38.50 -12.05
N ASP A 454 -13.13 -38.75 -13.37
CA ASP A 454 -12.48 -37.91 -14.39
C ASP A 454 -13.36 -36.71 -14.85
N PRO A 455 -12.82 -35.69 -15.57
CA PRO A 455 -13.57 -34.49 -15.99
C PRO A 455 -14.60 -34.79 -17.08
N TYR A 456 -14.54 -35.99 -17.66
CA TYR A 456 -15.48 -36.49 -18.65
C TYR A 456 -16.62 -37.29 -17.98
N GLY A 457 -16.50 -37.62 -16.69
CA GLY A 457 -17.48 -38.27 -15.83
C GLY A 457 -17.34 -39.78 -15.66
N GLU A 458 -16.18 -40.39 -15.96
CA GLU A 458 -15.92 -41.83 -15.69
C GLU A 458 -15.30 -42.07 -14.30
N THR A 459 -15.63 -43.21 -13.65
CA THR A 459 -15.38 -43.48 -12.22
C THR A 459 -14.59 -44.78 -11.95
N PHE A 460 -13.67 -44.76 -10.98
CA PHE A 460 -12.71 -45.84 -10.64
C PHE A 460 -12.71 -46.09 -9.11
N GLU A 461 -12.52 -47.33 -8.61
CA GLU A 461 -12.68 -47.69 -7.16
C GLU A 461 -11.55 -48.59 -6.58
N ALA A 462 -11.19 -48.43 -5.30
CA ALA A 462 -10.29 -49.32 -4.52
C ALA A 462 -10.54 -49.31 -2.98
N GLN A 463 -9.96 -50.26 -2.20
CA GLN A 463 -10.27 -50.46 -0.76
C GLN A 463 -9.15 -50.13 0.24
N VAL A 464 -9.51 -49.69 1.45
CA VAL A 464 -8.59 -49.42 2.58
C VAL A 464 -8.92 -50.31 3.78
N ASN A 465 -7.94 -50.98 4.39
CA ASN A 465 -8.12 -51.88 5.56
C ASN A 465 -7.52 -51.27 6.86
N VAL A 466 -8.16 -51.44 8.03
CA VAL A 466 -7.89 -50.67 9.29
C VAL A 466 -7.77 -51.57 10.55
N THR A 467 -6.99 -51.16 11.58
CA THR A 467 -6.80 -51.88 12.89
C THR A 467 -6.48 -50.95 14.12
N LEU A 468 -6.93 -51.20 15.39
CA LEU A 468 -7.01 -50.23 16.56
C LEU A 468 -6.78 -50.76 18.05
N ASP A 469 -6.48 -49.92 19.11
CA ASP A 469 -6.34 -50.15 20.64
C ASP A 469 -6.43 -48.82 21.52
N GLY A 470 -6.61 -48.79 22.89
CA GLY A 470 -7.06 -47.57 23.71
C GLY A 470 -6.80 -47.31 25.29
N LYS A 471 -7.20 -46.13 25.91
CA LYS A 471 -6.91 -45.50 27.30
C LYS A 471 -7.88 -44.33 27.86
N ASN A 472 -7.62 -43.59 29.02
CA ASN A 472 -8.51 -42.53 29.69
C ASN A 472 -7.92 -41.40 30.69
N SER A 473 -8.50 -40.14 30.84
CA SER A 473 -8.09 -38.88 31.63
C SER A 473 -9.23 -37.85 32.10
N ASP A 474 -9.08 -36.48 32.06
CA ASP A 474 -9.91 -35.34 32.68
C ASP A 474 -10.15 -34.11 31.69
N PRO A 475 -11.27 -33.32 31.73
CA PRO A 475 -11.63 -32.20 30.80
C PRO A 475 -11.11 -30.78 31.11
N THR A 476 -11.20 -29.88 30.10
CA THR A 476 -10.84 -28.44 30.09
C THR A 476 -11.92 -27.59 29.39
N ALA A 477 -12.30 -26.44 29.96
CA ALA A 477 -13.25 -25.49 29.37
C ALA A 477 -12.55 -24.22 28.80
N VAL A 478 -13.15 -23.57 27.80
CA VAL A 478 -12.60 -22.42 27.07
C VAL A 478 -13.66 -21.32 26.91
N ASP A 479 -13.29 -20.05 27.10
CA ASP A 479 -14.22 -18.93 26.95
C ASP A 479 -14.73 -18.78 25.50
N ASP A 480 -16.02 -18.45 25.34
CA ASP A 480 -16.75 -18.32 24.08
C ASP A 480 -17.03 -16.87 23.70
N LEU A 481 -16.95 -16.58 22.39
CA LEU A 481 -17.52 -15.40 21.77
C LEU A 481 -18.64 -15.82 20.81
N LEU A 482 -19.87 -15.43 21.15
CA LEU A 482 -21.07 -15.75 20.39
C LEU A 482 -21.38 -14.73 19.30
N VAL A 483 -21.56 -15.31 18.12
CA VAL A 483 -21.54 -14.65 16.83
C VAL A 483 -22.65 -15.28 15.99
N ASN A 484 -23.91 -14.86 16.22
CA ASN A 484 -25.10 -15.64 15.82
C ASN A 484 -25.37 -15.60 14.30
N GLU A 485 -25.37 -16.77 13.64
CA GLU A 485 -25.71 -16.91 12.21
C GLU A 485 -27.23 -17.05 11.90
N GLU A 486 -28.09 -17.41 12.87
CA GLU A 486 -29.54 -17.62 12.66
C GLU A 486 -30.44 -16.53 13.27
N THR A 487 -30.13 -15.24 13.08
CA THR A 487 -31.19 -14.21 12.82
C THR A 487 -30.62 -12.94 12.20
N ALA A 488 -31.40 -12.28 11.33
CA ALA A 488 -30.85 -11.34 10.35
C ALA A 488 -30.61 -9.90 10.86
N ALA A 489 -29.34 -9.59 11.20
CA ALA A 489 -28.82 -8.22 11.21
C ALA A 489 -27.33 -8.19 10.78
N THR A 490 -27.06 -8.12 9.47
CA THR A 490 -25.73 -7.83 8.86
C THR A 490 -24.52 -8.60 9.41
N THR A 491 -24.22 -9.74 8.80
CA THR A 491 -22.92 -10.42 8.89
C THR A 491 -21.82 -9.58 8.22
N VAL A 492 -20.67 -9.41 8.89
CA VAL A 492 -19.41 -9.05 8.21
C VAL A 492 -18.72 -10.37 7.86
N ASP A 493 -18.34 -10.57 6.59
CA ASP A 493 -17.64 -11.78 6.15
C ASP A 493 -16.25 -11.87 6.82
N ALA A 494 -15.73 -13.08 7.03
CA ALA A 494 -14.34 -13.28 7.49
C ALA A 494 -13.30 -12.61 6.58
N SER A 495 -13.65 -12.43 5.31
CA SER A 495 -12.83 -11.79 4.29
C SER A 495 -13.10 -10.30 4.10
N ASP A 496 -14.15 -9.75 4.72
CA ASP A 496 -14.47 -8.32 4.63
C ASP A 496 -13.60 -7.49 5.60
N GLU A 497 -13.31 -6.25 5.21
CA GLU A 497 -12.62 -5.27 6.06
C GLU A 497 -13.58 -4.59 7.05
N ILE A 498 -13.11 -4.27 8.25
CA ILE A 498 -13.89 -3.48 9.21
C ILE A 498 -13.74 -2.01 8.82
N VAL A 499 -14.83 -1.42 8.33
CA VAL A 499 -14.87 -0.02 7.90
C VAL A 499 -14.84 0.89 9.13
N VAL A 500 -13.81 1.73 9.24
CA VAL A 500 -13.62 2.60 10.40
C VAL A 500 -14.56 3.82 10.36
N ASN A 501 -14.65 4.47 9.19
CA ASN A 501 -15.37 5.74 8.98
C ASN A 501 -16.81 5.54 8.44
N GLN A 502 -17.75 6.40 8.84
CA GLN A 502 -19.19 6.31 8.50
C GLN A 502 -19.65 7.34 7.46
N ASP A 503 -18.89 7.49 6.37
CA ASP A 503 -19.13 8.43 5.26
C ASP A 503 -19.05 9.93 5.65
N THR A 504 -17.89 10.55 5.41
CA THR A 504 -17.71 12.02 5.53
C THR A 504 -17.23 12.63 4.20
N PRO A 505 -17.57 13.89 3.88
CA PRO A 505 -17.28 14.44 2.56
C PRO A 505 -15.78 14.73 2.34
N GLY A 506 -15.12 13.88 1.56
CA GLY A 506 -13.73 14.04 1.11
C GLY A 506 -12.79 12.98 1.68
N ARG A 507 -11.53 12.98 1.21
CA ARG A 507 -10.57 11.90 1.45
C ARG A 507 -10.19 11.80 2.94
N GLN A 508 -10.31 10.62 3.53
CA GLN A 508 -9.72 10.25 4.81
C GLN A 508 -8.33 9.62 4.59
N THR A 509 -7.34 9.90 5.43
CA THR A 509 -6.02 9.22 5.37
C THR A 509 -5.33 9.19 6.74
N ASN A 510 -4.09 8.68 6.79
CA ASN A 510 -3.13 8.79 7.89
C ASN A 510 -3.77 8.34 9.22
N SER A 511 -4.16 7.07 9.27
CA SER A 511 -4.69 6.43 10.47
C SER A 511 -3.59 6.12 11.49
N SER A 512 -3.94 6.18 12.78
CA SER A 512 -3.14 5.66 13.90
C SER A 512 -4.06 4.91 14.87
N ILE A 513 -3.58 3.81 15.45
CA ILE A 513 -4.38 2.86 16.26
C ILE A 513 -3.74 2.57 17.61
N THR A 514 -4.55 2.53 18.68
CA THR A 514 -4.10 2.10 20.02
C THR A 514 -5.15 1.21 20.68
N SER A 515 -4.71 0.18 21.39
CA SER A 515 -5.57 -0.71 22.19
C SER A 515 -5.67 -0.29 23.65
N PHE A 516 -6.62 -0.88 24.37
CA PHE A 516 -6.84 -0.72 25.81
C PHE A 516 -6.67 -2.07 26.53
N ASP A 517 -6.51 -2.03 27.86
CA ASP A 517 -6.32 -3.22 28.71
C ASP A 517 -7.46 -4.25 28.57
N ASP A 518 -8.67 -3.82 28.21
CA ASP A 518 -9.85 -4.68 27.97
C ASP A 518 -9.95 -5.24 26.54
N GLY A 519 -8.93 -5.00 25.71
CA GLY A 519 -8.84 -5.49 24.34
C GLY A 519 -9.56 -4.61 23.33
N SER A 520 -10.38 -3.65 23.76
CA SER A 520 -10.96 -2.64 22.86
C SER A 520 -9.87 -1.77 22.23
N TYR A 521 -10.17 -1.07 21.15
CA TYR A 521 -9.22 -0.19 20.47
C TYR A 521 -9.85 1.09 19.93
N PHE A 522 -9.00 2.07 19.67
CA PHE A 522 -9.38 3.38 19.17
C PHE A 522 -8.53 3.74 17.96
N VAL A 523 -9.21 4.06 16.84
CA VAL A 523 -8.56 4.51 15.60
C VAL A 523 -8.79 6.01 15.46
N VAL A 524 -7.73 6.76 15.16
CA VAL A 524 -7.80 8.18 14.75
C VAL A 524 -7.36 8.33 13.29
N TRP A 525 -7.87 9.36 12.60
CA TRP A 525 -7.51 9.63 11.22
C TRP A 525 -7.70 11.11 10.85
N GLN A 526 -7.07 11.57 9.76
CA GLN A 526 -7.31 12.91 9.21
C GLN A 526 -8.37 12.88 8.12
N THR A 527 -9.12 13.97 7.99
CA THR A 527 -10.20 14.13 7.01
C THR A 527 -9.98 15.41 6.22
N ASN A 528 -10.01 15.33 4.89
CA ASN A 528 -9.98 16.50 4.00
C ASN A 528 -11.41 16.88 3.61
N ALA A 529 -11.74 18.17 3.64
CA ALA A 529 -13.10 18.66 3.40
C ALA A 529 -13.61 18.50 1.94
N ASN A 530 -12.74 18.04 1.03
CA ASN A 530 -13.04 17.71 -0.35
C ASN A 530 -11.96 16.78 -0.91
N VAL A 531 -12.30 15.92 -1.87
CA VAL A 531 -11.39 14.96 -2.53
C VAL A 531 -10.23 15.65 -3.28
N PHE A 532 -10.41 16.93 -3.66
CA PHE A 532 -9.44 17.70 -4.47
C PHE A 532 -8.83 18.93 -3.75
N ASP A 533 -9.02 19.08 -2.44
CA ASP A 533 -8.58 20.27 -1.69
C ASP A 533 -8.06 19.88 -0.30
N ASP A 534 -6.76 20.05 -0.07
CA ASP A 534 -6.08 19.75 1.19
C ASP A 534 -6.09 20.93 2.18
N THR A 535 -6.62 22.09 1.80
CA THR A 535 -6.48 23.32 2.60
C THR A 535 -7.34 23.36 3.87
N ASN A 536 -8.27 22.41 4.01
CA ASN A 536 -9.31 22.35 5.03
C ASN A 536 -9.51 20.91 5.49
N GLY A 537 -9.40 20.64 6.80
CA GLY A 537 -9.58 19.28 7.32
C GLY A 537 -9.83 19.22 8.82
N ALA A 538 -10.09 18.01 9.32
CA ALA A 538 -10.32 17.73 10.73
C ALA A 538 -9.72 16.38 11.14
N ILE A 539 -9.32 16.24 12.41
CA ILE A 539 -8.97 14.96 12.99
C ILE A 539 -10.21 14.31 13.60
N ARG A 540 -10.44 13.05 13.24
CA ARG A 540 -11.53 12.18 13.70
C ARG A 540 -10.97 11.04 14.55
N GLY A 541 -11.84 10.36 15.28
CA GLY A 541 -11.54 9.06 15.87
C GLY A 541 -12.79 8.31 16.29
N ARG A 542 -12.67 6.98 16.45
CA ARG A 542 -13.80 6.09 16.78
C ARG A 542 -13.36 4.89 17.60
N PHE A 543 -14.25 4.46 18.50
CA PHE A 543 -14.08 3.31 19.39
C PHE A 543 -14.58 2.01 18.78
N PHE A 544 -13.81 0.96 18.99
CA PHE A 544 -14.11 -0.41 18.58
C PHE A 544 -13.89 -1.37 19.76
N SER A 545 -14.70 -2.42 19.89
CA SER A 545 -14.39 -3.52 20.82
C SER A 545 -13.24 -4.39 20.29
N ALA A 546 -12.75 -5.33 21.09
CA ALA A 546 -11.70 -6.27 20.68
C ALA A 546 -12.03 -7.04 19.40
N SER A 547 -13.32 -7.22 19.12
CA SER A 547 -13.83 -7.94 17.95
C SER A 547 -14.23 -7.03 16.78
N GLY A 548 -13.82 -5.76 16.83
CA GLY A 548 -14.02 -4.79 15.73
C GLY A 548 -15.38 -4.10 15.73
N VAL A 549 -16.15 -4.23 16.80
CA VAL A 549 -17.50 -3.66 16.92
C VAL A 549 -17.41 -2.16 17.21
N PRO A 550 -18.03 -1.26 16.43
CA PRO A 550 -18.08 0.14 16.84
C PRO A 550 -18.92 0.38 18.10
N THR A 551 -18.26 0.64 19.23
CA THR A 551 -18.91 0.93 20.51
C THR A 551 -19.27 2.41 20.66
N GLY A 552 -18.84 3.26 19.70
CA GLY A 552 -19.08 4.70 19.70
C GLY A 552 -19.38 5.31 18.33
N GLN A 553 -19.99 6.50 18.37
CA GLN A 553 -20.08 7.42 17.24
C GLN A 553 -18.71 8.06 16.95
N GLU A 554 -18.49 8.56 15.73
CA GLU A 554 -17.28 9.32 15.40
C GLU A 554 -17.13 10.59 16.26
N LEU A 555 -15.90 10.88 16.67
CA LEU A 555 -15.55 12.02 17.51
C LEU A 555 -14.79 13.10 16.73
N ASP A 556 -15.20 14.37 16.87
CA ASP A 556 -14.41 15.54 16.47
C ASP A 556 -13.23 15.77 17.45
N ILE A 557 -12.05 15.21 17.15
CA ILE A 557 -10.81 15.43 17.93
C ILE A 557 -10.39 16.89 17.84
N SER A 558 -10.26 17.42 16.62
CA SER A 558 -9.99 18.83 16.36
C SER A 558 -11.27 19.65 16.38
N GLN A 559 -11.32 20.71 17.18
CA GLN A 559 -12.42 21.68 17.22
C GLN A 559 -12.40 22.64 16.02
N VAL A 560 -11.27 22.72 15.31
CA VAL A 560 -11.05 23.68 14.20
C VAL A 560 -10.94 22.92 12.88
N THR A 561 -11.97 23.07 12.04
CA THR A 561 -12.13 22.34 10.76
C THR A 561 -12.05 23.23 9.53
N ASP A 562 -11.87 24.55 9.73
CA ASP A 562 -11.80 25.56 8.66
C ASP A 562 -10.37 25.87 8.19
N ILE A 563 -9.40 25.07 8.60
CA ILE A 563 -7.98 25.05 8.19
C ILE A 563 -7.49 23.60 8.13
N ARG A 564 -6.35 23.34 7.49
CA ARG A 564 -5.75 22.00 7.40
C ARG A 564 -5.32 21.47 8.77
N GLN A 565 -5.73 20.24 9.08
CA GLN A 565 -5.31 19.44 10.25
C GLN A 565 -4.76 18.12 9.70
N THR A 566 -3.53 17.74 10.06
CA THR A 566 -2.86 16.55 9.48
C THR A 566 -2.03 15.75 10.47
N ASP A 567 -1.64 14.54 10.05
CA ASP A 567 -0.75 13.60 10.73
C ASP A 567 -1.12 13.39 12.20
N PRO A 568 -2.28 12.75 12.47
CA PRO A 568 -2.69 12.41 13.83
C PRO A 568 -1.95 11.17 14.34
N ASP A 569 -1.72 11.13 15.65
CA ASP A 569 -1.20 9.96 16.34
C ASP A 569 -1.84 9.82 17.73
N VAL A 570 -2.07 8.60 18.20
CA VAL A 570 -2.80 8.32 19.45
C VAL A 570 -2.11 7.30 20.35
N ALA A 571 -2.14 7.57 21.66
CA ALA A 571 -1.66 6.63 22.67
C ALA A 571 -2.60 6.53 23.87
N ALA A 572 -2.85 5.30 24.32
CA ALA A 572 -3.43 5.01 25.63
C ALA A 572 -2.48 5.43 26.78
N LEU A 573 -3.06 5.81 27.91
CA LEU A 573 -2.36 6.22 29.13
C LEU A 573 -2.71 5.26 30.27
N SER A 574 -1.78 4.96 31.19
CA SER A 574 -1.97 4.00 32.29
C SER A 574 -3.03 4.39 33.35
N ASN A 575 -3.76 5.48 33.14
CA ASN A 575 -4.95 5.86 33.91
C ASN A 575 -6.28 5.58 33.17
N GLY A 576 -6.25 4.94 32.00
CA GLY A 576 -7.42 4.67 31.14
C GLY A 576 -7.87 5.86 30.28
N ASN A 577 -7.13 6.98 30.29
CA ASN A 577 -7.31 8.03 29.30
C ASN A 577 -6.49 7.72 28.04
N TYR A 578 -6.67 8.52 26.99
CA TYR A 578 -5.83 8.50 25.81
C TYR A 578 -5.59 9.93 25.33
N VAL A 579 -4.48 10.13 24.64
CA VAL A 579 -4.05 11.42 24.09
C VAL A 579 -3.94 11.28 22.58
N VAL A 580 -4.60 12.20 21.86
CA VAL A 580 -4.41 12.35 20.41
C VAL A 580 -3.56 13.59 20.18
N THR A 581 -2.51 13.45 19.37
CA THR A 581 -1.69 14.56 18.87
C THR A 581 -1.89 14.72 17.37
N TRP A 582 -1.68 15.92 16.82
CA TRP A 582 -1.78 16.20 15.39
C TRP A 582 -1.14 17.54 15.04
N ILE A 583 -1.05 17.85 13.75
CA ILE A 583 -0.54 19.12 13.23
C ILE A 583 -1.71 20.03 12.84
N SER A 584 -1.74 21.25 13.37
CA SER A 584 -2.63 22.32 12.90
C SER A 584 -1.84 23.30 12.02
N ASP A 585 -2.35 23.54 10.81
CA ASP A 585 -2.06 24.76 10.04
C ASP A 585 -2.60 25.98 10.84
N SER A 586 -2.13 27.19 10.54
CA SER A 586 -2.57 28.43 11.18
C SER A 586 -3.42 29.34 10.29
N GLY A 587 -3.62 28.96 9.01
CA GLY A 587 -4.45 29.70 8.05
C GLY A 587 -3.89 31.08 7.65
N VAL A 588 -2.62 31.37 7.95
CA VAL A 588 -1.97 32.66 7.66
C VAL A 588 -0.64 32.47 6.92
N ASN A 589 -0.20 33.47 6.15
CA ASN A 589 1.05 33.41 5.38
C ASN A 589 2.09 34.43 5.92
N PRO A 590 3.34 34.02 6.22
CA PRO A 590 3.85 32.64 6.18
C PRO A 590 3.16 31.78 7.23
N THR A 591 3.06 30.48 6.95
CA THR A 591 2.31 29.52 7.75
C THR A 591 3.17 28.92 8.86
N PRO A 592 3.08 29.37 10.13
CA PRO A 592 3.52 28.55 11.23
C PRO A 592 2.54 27.38 11.38
N TRP A 593 3.09 26.18 11.45
CA TRP A 593 2.35 25.02 11.93
C TRP A 593 2.48 24.93 13.45
N THR A 594 1.59 24.20 14.11
CA THR A 594 1.73 23.87 15.55
C THR A 594 1.33 22.43 15.80
N VAL A 595 2.10 21.72 16.62
CA VAL A 595 1.70 20.43 17.17
C VAL A 595 0.64 20.68 18.25
N LYS A 596 -0.54 20.10 18.05
CA LYS A 596 -1.68 20.13 18.95
C LYS A 596 -1.80 18.79 19.66
N ALA A 597 -2.45 18.83 20.83
CA ALA A 597 -2.89 17.64 21.52
C ALA A 597 -4.20 17.86 22.26
N ARG A 598 -4.88 16.75 22.56
CA ARG A 598 -6.08 16.72 23.39
C ARG A 598 -6.17 15.38 24.11
N VAL A 599 -6.51 15.42 25.40
CA VAL A 599 -6.70 14.23 26.23
C VAL A 599 -8.19 13.97 26.39
N LEU A 600 -8.57 12.70 26.32
CA LEU A 600 -9.93 12.19 26.47
C LEU A 600 -9.95 11.10 27.55
N GLN A 601 -11.12 10.86 28.15
CA GLN A 601 -11.38 9.73 29.04
C GLN A 601 -11.88 8.53 28.23
N SER A 602 -11.76 7.32 28.80
CA SER A 602 -12.26 6.05 28.23
C SER A 602 -13.74 6.08 27.80
N ASP A 603 -14.57 6.96 28.37
CA ASP A 603 -15.97 7.15 28.01
C ASP A 603 -16.21 8.12 26.84
N GLY A 604 -15.15 8.51 26.11
CA GLY A 604 -15.22 9.49 25.03
C GLY A 604 -15.29 10.95 25.50
N VAL A 605 -15.31 11.23 26.81
CA VAL A 605 -15.47 12.59 27.33
C VAL A 605 -14.12 13.31 27.41
N TRP A 606 -14.03 14.46 26.73
CA TRP A 606 -12.89 15.37 26.75
C TRP A 606 -12.38 15.67 28.16
N ALA A 607 -11.15 15.25 28.47
CA ALA A 607 -10.46 15.63 29.69
C ALA A 607 -9.84 17.05 29.57
N THR A 608 -9.48 17.47 28.35
CA THR A 608 -8.94 18.80 28.06
C THR A 608 -9.62 19.48 26.87
N ASP A 609 -9.51 20.82 26.83
CA ASP A 609 -9.56 21.57 25.56
C ASP A 609 -8.31 21.24 24.71
N GLU A 610 -8.25 21.70 23.46
CA GLU A 610 -7.01 21.64 22.68
C GLU A 610 -5.89 22.46 23.33
N PHE A 611 -4.68 21.90 23.41
CA PHE A 611 -3.48 22.62 23.82
C PHE A 611 -2.35 22.44 22.78
N VAL A 612 -1.34 23.30 22.88
CA VAL A 612 -0.16 23.28 22.01
C VAL A 612 0.96 22.52 22.74
N ILE A 613 1.66 21.66 22.00
CA ILE A 613 2.76 20.83 22.51
C ILE A 613 4.12 21.55 22.40
N ASN A 614 4.36 22.26 21.30
CA ASN A 614 5.65 22.89 20.99
C ASN A 614 5.74 24.36 21.47
N ASP A 615 6.91 24.75 21.98
CA ASP A 615 7.16 26.12 22.49
C ASP A 615 7.39 27.16 21.36
N ASP A 616 7.78 26.72 20.17
CA ASP A 616 8.23 27.57 19.06
C ASP A 616 7.13 27.94 18.04
N THR A 617 7.34 29.03 17.30
CA THR A 617 6.33 29.64 16.40
C THR A 617 6.75 29.74 14.94
N VAL A 618 7.84 29.07 14.52
CA VAL A 618 8.39 29.19 13.15
C VAL A 618 9.06 27.88 12.68
N GLN A 619 8.26 26.85 12.33
CA GLN A 619 8.76 25.62 11.69
C GLN A 619 7.84 25.21 10.52
N TYR A 620 8.39 24.47 9.54
CA TYR A 620 7.80 24.30 8.21
C TYR A 620 7.18 22.92 7.91
N ARG A 621 7.42 21.92 8.75
CA ARG A 621 6.78 20.59 8.74
C ARG A 621 6.89 19.98 10.13
N TYR A 622 5.97 19.09 10.46
CA TYR A 622 5.97 18.23 11.63
C TYR A 622 5.55 16.82 11.18
N SER A 623 5.81 15.82 12.03
CA SER A 623 5.06 14.56 12.13
C SER A 623 5.13 14.19 13.61
N PRO A 624 4.08 14.47 14.41
CA PRO A 624 4.10 14.23 15.84
C PRO A 624 3.84 12.75 16.13
N LEU A 625 4.55 12.20 17.10
CA LEU A 625 4.30 10.86 17.63
C LEU A 625 4.24 10.91 19.14
N VAL A 626 3.33 10.17 19.74
CA VAL A 626 3.02 10.19 21.18
C VAL A 626 3.09 8.80 21.79
N VAL A 627 3.55 8.71 23.03
CA VAL A 627 3.46 7.47 23.81
C VAL A 627 3.02 7.75 25.24
N GLY A 628 2.13 6.92 25.76
CA GLY A 628 1.79 6.87 27.19
C GLY A 628 2.95 6.29 27.99
N LEU A 629 3.33 6.95 29.09
CA LEU A 629 4.39 6.50 29.98
C LEU A 629 3.79 5.70 31.14
N GLU A 630 4.49 4.66 31.61
CA GLU A 630 4.07 3.84 32.76
C GLU A 630 3.76 4.69 34.02
N GLY A 631 4.45 5.82 34.19
CA GLY A 631 4.18 6.81 35.24
C GLY A 631 2.84 7.58 35.11
N GLY A 632 2.03 7.30 34.09
CA GLY A 632 0.72 7.91 33.80
C GLY A 632 0.78 9.22 33.03
N GLY A 633 1.97 9.72 32.69
CA GLY A 633 2.16 10.85 31.78
C GLY A 633 2.19 10.40 30.31
N PHE A 634 2.57 11.31 29.41
CA PHE A 634 2.89 10.98 28.03
C PHE A 634 4.09 11.79 27.54
N ALA A 635 4.80 11.27 26.54
CA ALA A 635 5.85 11.98 25.82
C ALA A 635 5.43 12.16 24.37
N VAL A 636 5.63 13.36 23.81
CA VAL A 636 5.40 13.66 22.39
C VAL A 636 6.73 14.03 21.76
N THR A 637 7.11 13.35 20.68
CA THR A 637 8.27 13.67 19.83
C THR A 637 7.80 14.24 18.49
N TRP A 638 8.61 15.09 17.85
CA TRP A 638 8.33 15.60 16.51
C TRP A 638 9.62 16.08 15.82
N GLU A 639 9.65 16.05 14.49
CA GLU A 639 10.65 16.78 13.71
C GLU A 639 10.27 18.26 13.53
N GLY A 640 11.24 19.17 13.55
CA GLY A 640 11.03 20.61 13.39
C GLY A 640 12.07 21.25 12.48
N GLY A 641 11.63 21.78 11.33
CA GLY A 641 12.51 22.38 10.33
C GLY A 641 12.45 23.91 10.25
N GLN A 642 13.60 24.59 10.22
CA GLN A 642 13.73 26.05 10.14
C GLN A 642 14.79 26.54 9.15
N TRP A 643 14.57 27.72 8.55
CA TRP A 643 15.52 28.35 7.63
C TRP A 643 16.52 29.26 8.36
N VAL A 644 17.77 28.81 8.45
CA VAL A 644 18.87 29.54 9.12
C VAL A 644 19.98 29.81 8.10
N ASN A 645 20.31 31.09 7.89
CA ASN A 645 21.37 31.54 6.96
C ASN A 645 21.30 30.96 5.52
N SER A 646 20.10 30.66 5.01
CA SER A 646 19.84 30.00 3.71
C SER A 646 20.17 28.49 3.66
N LYS A 647 20.37 27.85 4.81
CA LYS A 647 20.25 26.40 5.00
C LYS A 647 18.90 26.09 5.66
N PHE A 648 18.36 24.91 5.35
CA PHE A 648 17.25 24.33 6.11
C PHE A 648 17.86 23.40 7.16
N GLU A 649 17.72 23.78 8.43
CA GLU A 649 18.14 23.02 9.60
C GLU A 649 16.91 22.24 10.11
N MET A 650 17.09 20.97 10.46
CA MET A 650 16.04 20.10 10.99
C MET A 650 16.59 19.39 12.23
N ASP A 651 15.83 19.50 13.32
CA ASP A 651 16.12 18.89 14.61
C ASP A 651 14.89 18.09 15.07
N VAL A 652 15.10 17.02 15.84
CA VAL A 652 14.02 16.32 16.56
C VAL A 652 13.89 16.94 17.95
N ALA A 653 12.65 17.16 18.40
CA ALA A 653 12.35 17.64 19.74
C ALA A 653 11.34 16.74 20.45
N VAL A 654 11.40 16.71 21.78
CA VAL A 654 10.48 15.97 22.65
C VAL A 654 10.00 16.87 23.79
N SER A 655 8.75 16.67 24.22
CA SER A 655 8.22 17.20 25.48
C SER A 655 7.43 16.14 26.22
N VAL A 656 7.61 16.11 27.54
CA VAL A 656 6.90 15.22 28.46
C VAL A 656 5.76 15.99 29.12
N PHE A 657 4.65 15.32 29.39
CA PHE A 657 3.43 15.89 29.97
C PHE A 657 2.87 14.95 31.04
N ASP A 658 2.14 15.50 32.01
CA ASP A 658 1.33 14.70 32.95
C ASP A 658 0.02 14.23 32.31
N ALA A 659 -0.67 13.29 32.98
CA ALA A 659 -1.96 12.72 32.59
C ALA A 659 -3.08 13.73 32.29
N SER A 660 -2.88 15.01 32.60
CA SER A 660 -3.84 16.10 32.42
C SER A 660 -3.37 17.15 31.40
N GLY A 661 -2.30 16.87 30.65
CA GLY A 661 -1.77 17.73 29.59
C GLY A 661 -0.91 18.90 30.09
N HIS A 662 -0.43 18.90 31.33
CA HIS A 662 0.54 19.90 31.79
C HIS A 662 1.98 19.43 31.50
N GLN A 663 2.76 20.27 30.84
CA GLN A 663 4.16 19.99 30.51
C GLN A 663 5.02 19.74 31.76
N VAL A 664 5.86 18.71 31.69
CA VAL A 664 6.79 18.25 32.74
C VAL A 664 8.21 18.50 32.25
N GLY A 665 8.81 19.60 32.74
CA GLY A 665 10.12 20.05 32.27
C GLY A 665 10.03 21.12 31.19
N ASP A 666 11.18 21.51 30.65
CA ASP A 666 11.30 22.37 29.47
C ASP A 666 11.36 21.47 28.21
N GLN A 667 10.91 21.95 27.04
CA GLN A 667 11.09 21.24 25.77
C GLN A 667 12.56 20.89 25.51
N ILE A 668 12.82 19.65 25.07
CA ILE A 668 14.17 19.16 24.78
C ILE A 668 14.34 19.03 23.26
N THR A 669 15.22 19.83 22.67
CA THR A 669 15.73 19.58 21.31
C THR A 669 16.92 18.63 21.40
N LEU A 670 16.92 17.57 20.61
CA LEU A 670 18.00 16.58 20.59
C LEU A 670 19.22 17.19 19.88
N GLU A 671 20.41 17.13 20.51
CA GLU A 671 21.58 17.89 20.04
C GLU A 671 22.11 17.37 18.70
N THR A 672 21.98 18.17 17.64
CA THR A 672 22.58 17.95 16.33
C THR A 672 24.04 18.40 16.28
N PRO A 673 25.01 17.51 15.94
CA PRO A 673 26.38 17.93 15.66
C PRO A 673 26.42 18.79 14.38
N GLU A 674 27.21 19.88 14.39
CA GLU A 674 27.28 20.87 13.30
C GLU A 674 27.49 20.22 11.91
N GLY A 675 26.42 20.19 11.10
CA GLY A 675 26.41 19.61 9.74
C GLY A 675 25.70 18.26 9.58
N ILE A 676 25.17 17.67 10.66
CA ILE A 676 24.30 16.48 10.64
C ILE A 676 22.83 16.95 10.71
N LYS A 677 21.94 16.27 9.99
CA LYS A 677 20.50 16.53 9.92
C LYS A 677 19.77 15.32 10.52
N GLU A 678 18.65 15.55 11.18
CA GLU A 678 17.83 14.49 11.78
C GLU A 678 16.43 14.47 11.16
N TYR A 679 15.85 13.28 11.02
CA TYR A 679 14.57 13.03 10.35
C TYR A 679 13.85 11.83 10.96
N SER A 680 12.53 11.75 10.72
CA SER A 680 11.70 10.56 10.94
C SER A 680 11.92 9.93 12.32
N PRO A 681 11.54 10.61 13.41
CA PRO A 681 11.60 10.03 14.74
C PRO A 681 10.56 8.91 14.89
N SER A 682 10.77 8.00 15.82
CA SER A 682 9.76 7.12 16.41
C SER A 682 10.01 7.01 17.92
N ILE A 683 8.97 6.73 18.71
CA ILE A 683 9.01 6.76 20.18
C ILE A 683 8.29 5.56 20.79
N ALA A 684 8.84 4.99 21.86
CA ALA A 684 8.20 3.95 22.66
C ALA A 684 8.50 4.12 24.16
N ALA A 685 7.57 3.71 25.02
CA ALA A 685 7.73 3.78 26.47
C ALA A 685 8.57 2.62 27.01
N LEU A 686 9.26 2.85 28.13
CA LEU A 686 10.05 1.84 28.83
C LEU A 686 9.35 1.44 30.15
N PRO A 687 9.44 0.17 30.59
CA PRO A 687 8.82 -0.28 31.85
C PRO A 687 9.34 0.39 33.13
N ASP A 688 10.42 1.19 33.04
CA ASP A 688 10.93 1.99 34.15
C ASP A 688 10.29 3.39 34.26
N GLY A 689 9.35 3.71 33.37
CA GLY A 689 8.70 5.02 33.24
C GLY A 689 9.40 5.99 32.30
N GLY A 690 10.56 5.61 31.76
CA GLY A 690 11.25 6.34 30.70
C GLY A 690 10.68 6.09 29.31
N PHE A 691 11.41 6.51 28.29
CA PHE A 691 11.07 6.26 26.89
C PHE A 691 12.33 6.20 26.01
N VAL A 692 12.20 5.58 24.84
CA VAL A 692 13.24 5.50 23.80
C VAL A 692 12.77 6.24 22.55
N ILE A 693 13.68 7.00 21.92
CA ILE A 693 13.46 7.63 20.61
C ILE A 693 14.48 7.09 19.62
N THR A 694 14.01 6.55 18.50
CA THR A 694 14.81 6.33 17.30
C THR A 694 14.70 7.53 16.37
N ARG A 695 15.74 7.80 15.58
CA ARG A 695 15.73 8.80 14.51
C ARG A 695 16.85 8.57 13.50
N MET A 696 16.65 9.00 12.26
CA MET A 696 17.71 9.04 11.26
C MET A 696 18.72 10.15 11.57
N THR A 697 20.02 9.91 11.38
CA THR A 697 21.07 10.93 11.52
C THR A 697 22.09 10.87 10.36
N GLY A 698 22.24 11.97 9.60
CA GLY A 698 23.15 12.06 8.45
C GLY A 698 23.16 13.42 7.74
N GLY A 699 24.14 13.71 6.86
CA GLY A 699 24.24 15.04 6.24
C GLY A 699 25.14 15.17 4.99
N GLU A 700 24.62 15.90 3.99
CA GLU A 700 25.24 16.43 2.76
C GLU A 700 25.99 15.48 1.79
N MET A 701 26.38 14.25 2.16
CA MET A 701 26.85 13.21 1.21
C MET A 701 26.39 11.79 1.62
N ASN A 702 25.20 11.44 1.13
CA ASN A 702 24.66 10.10 0.82
C ASN A 702 24.49 9.00 1.90
N ALA A 703 24.89 9.15 3.16
CA ALA A 703 24.65 8.09 4.17
C ALA A 703 23.80 8.55 5.37
N TYR A 704 22.87 7.69 5.81
CA TYR A 704 22.03 7.87 7.00
C TYR A 704 22.24 6.71 7.98
N ASN A 705 22.45 7.02 9.25
CA ASN A 705 22.51 6.06 10.36
C ASN A 705 21.21 6.14 11.18
N ILE A 706 20.97 5.16 12.04
CA ILE A 706 19.89 5.23 13.03
C ILE A 706 20.49 5.49 14.40
N THR A 707 19.95 6.45 15.12
CA THR A 707 20.35 6.78 16.49
C THR A 707 19.22 6.43 17.44
N VAL A 708 19.53 5.61 18.45
CA VAL A 708 18.59 5.13 19.46
C VAL A 708 18.93 5.81 20.78
N SER A 709 18.10 6.75 21.25
CA SER A 709 18.34 7.53 22.46
C SER A 709 17.35 7.14 23.56
N PHE A 710 17.85 6.79 24.74
CA PHE A 710 17.05 6.37 25.90
C PHE A 710 16.95 7.52 26.90
N PHE A 711 15.76 7.79 27.43
CA PHE A 711 15.43 8.89 28.33
C PHE A 711 14.71 8.38 29.58
N ASP A 712 14.87 9.10 30.69
CA ASP A 712 14.11 8.83 31.92
C ASP A 712 12.72 9.48 31.92
N GLU A 713 11.92 9.22 32.96
CA GLU A 713 10.57 9.78 33.19
C GLU A 713 10.48 11.32 33.13
N THR A 714 11.61 12.03 33.17
CA THR A 714 11.70 13.50 33.08
C THR A 714 12.14 14.02 31.71
N GLY A 715 12.37 13.11 30.75
CA GLY A 715 12.99 13.43 29.46
C GLY A 715 14.51 13.64 29.53
N SER A 716 15.18 13.29 30.64
CA SER A 716 16.64 13.41 30.70
C SER A 716 17.31 12.25 29.96
N LEU A 717 18.23 12.55 29.04
CA LEU A 717 18.95 11.54 28.26
C LEU A 717 19.83 10.65 29.15
N VAL A 718 19.56 9.34 29.13
CA VAL A 718 20.25 8.28 29.89
C VAL A 718 21.38 7.66 29.08
N SER A 719 21.11 7.26 27.84
CA SER A 719 22.08 6.60 26.96
C SER A 719 21.78 6.88 25.48
N THR A 720 22.71 6.54 24.58
CA THR A 720 22.48 6.60 23.13
C THR A 720 23.32 5.54 22.44
N GLN A 721 22.70 4.80 21.52
CA GLN A 721 23.34 3.87 20.59
C GLN A 721 23.22 4.41 19.16
N ALA A 722 24.09 3.93 18.26
CA ALA A 722 24.04 4.26 16.85
C ALA A 722 24.23 2.99 16.02
N ILE A 723 23.27 2.70 15.15
CA ILE A 723 23.33 1.65 14.14
C ILE A 723 24.04 2.25 12.93
N THR A 724 25.32 1.89 12.75
CA THR A 724 26.24 2.51 11.77
C THR A 724 26.98 1.49 10.90
N ASP A 725 26.81 0.20 11.16
CA ASP A 725 27.49 -0.91 10.50
C ASP A 725 26.41 -1.90 10.09
N ASN A 726 26.16 -2.03 8.78
CA ASN A 726 25.15 -2.94 8.27
C ASN A 726 25.82 -4.29 7.97
N ALA A 727 25.54 -5.29 8.82
CA ALA A 727 26.26 -6.56 8.87
C ALA A 727 26.18 -7.40 7.58
N PHE A 728 25.30 -7.01 6.65
CA PHE A 728 25.00 -7.67 5.39
C PHE A 728 25.74 -7.06 4.19
N VAL A 729 26.49 -5.96 4.35
CA VAL A 729 27.16 -5.24 3.24
C VAL A 729 28.67 -5.49 3.22
N ASP A 730 29.22 -6.00 2.11
CA ASP A 730 30.67 -6.15 1.93
C ASP A 730 31.34 -4.81 1.59
N LEU A 731 32.02 -4.23 2.58
CA LEU A 731 32.56 -2.87 2.57
C LEU A 731 33.74 -2.62 1.61
N GLU A 732 34.15 -3.58 0.77
CA GLU A 732 35.29 -3.39 -0.16
C GLU A 732 34.94 -2.70 -1.51
N ALA A 733 33.67 -2.41 -1.83
CA ALA A 733 33.27 -2.02 -3.21
C ALA A 733 32.44 -0.75 -3.46
N PHE A 734 31.47 -0.32 -2.61
CA PHE A 734 30.43 0.64 -3.04
C PHE A 734 30.29 1.96 -2.25
N GLU A 735 29.73 2.96 -2.95
CA GLU A 735 29.50 4.31 -2.45
C GLU A 735 28.11 4.42 -1.79
N SER A 736 28.10 4.54 -0.45
CA SER A 736 27.00 5.02 0.42
C SER A 736 25.78 4.11 0.68
N ILE A 737 25.52 3.86 1.96
CA ILE A 737 24.38 3.08 2.51
C ILE A 737 23.43 4.03 3.24
N LYS A 738 22.12 3.84 3.09
CA LYS A 738 21.08 4.72 3.63
C LYS A 738 20.08 3.91 4.46
N ASN A 739 20.05 4.16 5.77
CA ASN A 739 19.02 3.62 6.66
C ASN A 739 17.89 4.65 6.81
N TYR A 740 16.65 4.24 6.58
CA TYR A 740 15.46 5.10 6.51
C TYR A 740 14.35 4.62 7.44
N PHE A 741 13.47 5.56 7.83
CA PHE A 741 12.20 5.33 8.57
C PHE A 741 12.30 4.31 9.73
N PRO A 742 13.09 4.60 10.79
CA PRO A 742 13.25 3.70 11.91
C PRO A 742 12.03 3.72 12.85
N SER A 743 11.31 2.61 12.95
CA SER A 743 10.27 2.40 13.95
C SER A 743 10.81 1.69 15.20
N VAL A 744 10.25 1.97 16.37
CA VAL A 744 10.69 1.41 17.66
C VAL A 744 9.50 0.98 18.51
N THR A 745 9.61 -0.20 19.12
CA THR A 745 8.59 -0.75 20.04
C THR A 745 9.27 -1.53 21.17
N VAL A 746 8.61 -1.63 22.32
CA VAL A 746 9.17 -2.24 23.55
C VAL A 746 8.27 -3.36 24.03
N GLY A 747 8.85 -4.56 24.17
CA GLY A 747 8.11 -5.78 24.50
C GLY A 747 7.90 -5.99 26.00
N PRO A 748 7.11 -7.01 26.38
CA PRO A 748 6.75 -7.30 27.77
C PRO A 748 7.98 -7.58 28.68
N ASP A 749 9.07 -8.08 28.11
CA ASP A 749 10.37 -8.28 28.79
C ASP A 749 11.23 -7.01 28.92
N GLY A 750 10.73 -5.83 28.50
CA GLY A 750 11.47 -4.57 28.47
C GLY A 750 12.56 -4.50 27.39
N GLN A 751 12.51 -5.37 26.39
CA GLN A 751 13.41 -5.37 25.24
C GLN A 751 12.92 -4.39 24.18
N THR A 752 13.83 -3.60 23.61
CA THR A 752 13.53 -2.62 22.56
C THR A 752 13.83 -3.22 21.19
N LEU A 753 12.79 -3.43 20.38
CA LEU A 753 12.91 -3.75 18.97
C LEU A 753 13.04 -2.45 18.18
N VAL A 754 14.05 -2.36 17.31
CA VAL A 754 14.19 -1.29 16.32
C VAL A 754 14.15 -1.93 14.94
N VAL A 755 13.23 -1.45 14.08
CA VAL A 755 13.08 -1.90 12.69
C VAL A 755 13.29 -0.73 11.73
N TRP A 756 13.82 -0.99 10.53
CA TRP A 756 14.09 0.06 9.54
C TRP A 756 14.26 -0.51 8.12
N SER A 757 14.19 0.36 7.11
CA SER A 757 14.59 0.02 5.74
C SER A 757 16.05 0.43 5.48
N THR A 758 16.82 -0.46 4.86
CA THR A 758 18.18 -0.18 4.37
C THR A 758 18.17 -0.19 2.85
N ASN A 759 18.52 0.95 2.25
CA ASN A 759 18.77 1.09 0.82
C ASN A 759 20.29 1.17 0.58
N VAL A 760 20.83 0.24 -0.21
CA VAL A 760 22.22 0.23 -0.66
C VAL A 760 22.24 0.62 -2.12
N LEU A 761 22.77 1.81 -2.42
CA LEU A 761 22.72 2.35 -3.78
C LEU A 761 23.54 1.49 -4.75
N GLY A 762 22.86 0.94 -5.76
CA GLY A 762 23.46 0.03 -6.75
C GLY A 762 23.55 -1.43 -6.31
N ASP A 763 22.95 -1.81 -5.18
CA ASP A 763 22.89 -3.18 -4.69
C ASP A 763 21.53 -3.48 -4.04
N SER A 764 20.59 -3.97 -4.85
CA SER A 764 19.26 -4.38 -4.39
C SER A 764 19.27 -5.67 -3.57
N GLU A 765 20.25 -6.56 -3.76
CA GLU A 765 20.39 -7.79 -2.95
C GLU A 765 20.75 -7.46 -1.49
N SER A 766 21.59 -6.44 -1.28
CA SER A 766 21.91 -5.92 0.07
C SER A 766 20.86 -4.97 0.65
N SER A 767 19.80 -4.64 -0.11
CA SER A 767 18.71 -3.76 0.34
C SER A 767 17.57 -4.57 0.98
N GLY A 768 16.86 -3.99 1.95
CA GLY A 768 15.78 -4.72 2.65
C GLY A 768 15.25 -4.03 3.89
N TYR A 769 14.25 -4.64 4.52
CA TYR A 769 13.82 -4.33 5.88
C TYR A 769 14.69 -5.11 6.88
N PHE A 770 15.15 -4.45 7.93
CA PHE A 770 16.06 -4.99 8.93
C PHE A 770 15.58 -4.66 10.35
N ALA A 771 16.03 -5.48 11.30
CA ALA A 771 15.71 -5.34 12.71
C ALA A 771 16.93 -5.58 13.59
N GLN A 772 16.91 -5.01 14.80
CA GLN A 772 17.85 -5.29 15.89
C GLN A 772 17.14 -5.13 17.24
N ILE A 773 17.45 -6.03 18.19
CA ILE A 773 16.84 -6.01 19.53
C ILE A 773 17.88 -5.59 20.58
N PHE A 774 17.54 -4.58 21.37
CA PHE A 774 18.31 -4.04 22.47
C PHE A 774 17.64 -4.35 23.82
N SER A 775 18.40 -4.32 24.91
CA SER A 775 17.86 -4.36 26.26
C SER A 775 17.31 -3.00 26.70
N GLU A 776 16.55 -2.98 27.80
CA GLU A 776 16.08 -1.81 28.58
C GLU A 776 17.11 -0.67 28.76
N VAL A 777 18.42 -0.96 28.69
CA VAL A 777 19.52 0.02 28.86
C VAL A 777 20.34 0.24 27.59
N GLY A 778 19.86 -0.22 26.43
CA GLY A 778 20.47 -0.07 25.12
C GLY A 778 21.66 -0.99 24.84
N GLY A 779 21.74 -2.17 25.45
CA GLY A 779 22.74 -3.18 25.07
C GLY A 779 22.16 -4.17 24.06
N THR A 780 22.86 -4.47 22.96
CA THR A 780 22.41 -5.46 21.96
C THR A 780 22.12 -6.82 22.60
N VAL A 781 20.91 -7.35 22.36
CA VAL A 781 20.44 -8.68 22.79
C VAL A 781 20.45 -9.63 21.61
N VAL A 782 19.86 -9.22 20.48
CA VAL A 782 19.92 -9.89 19.18
C VAL A 782 20.66 -8.97 18.21
N GLU A 783 21.62 -9.53 17.47
CA GLU A 783 22.35 -8.80 16.42
C GLU A 783 21.43 -8.47 15.24
N GLN A 784 21.87 -7.65 14.29
CA GLN A 784 21.05 -7.29 13.12
C GLN A 784 20.58 -8.53 12.33
N PHE A 785 19.29 -8.58 12.01
CA PHE A 785 18.68 -9.58 11.12
C PHE A 785 17.83 -8.90 10.03
N ARG A 786 17.58 -9.63 8.94
CA ARG A 786 16.75 -9.19 7.81
C ARG A 786 15.33 -9.71 8.01
N LEU A 787 14.34 -8.87 7.77
CA LEU A 787 12.92 -9.19 7.88
C LEU A 787 12.34 -9.59 6.52
N ALA A 788 12.53 -8.73 5.52
CA ALA A 788 12.06 -8.92 4.15
C ALA A 788 12.92 -8.11 3.17
N ASP A 789 12.78 -8.41 1.88
CA ASP A 789 13.36 -7.66 0.77
C ASP A 789 12.58 -6.35 0.55
N ILE A 790 13.23 -5.28 0.09
CA ILE A 790 12.50 -4.06 -0.35
C ILE A 790 12.44 -4.01 -1.88
N PRO A 791 11.30 -3.62 -2.47
CA PRO A 791 11.26 -3.30 -3.89
C PRO A 791 12.20 -2.13 -4.21
N THR A 792 12.71 -2.08 -5.45
CA THR A 792 13.73 -1.11 -5.88
C THR A 792 13.24 0.34 -5.88
N THR A 793 11.92 0.55 -5.88
CA THR A 793 11.23 1.82 -5.66
C THR A 793 10.00 1.58 -4.78
N GLY A 794 9.61 2.53 -3.93
CA GLY A 794 8.41 2.38 -3.09
C GLY A 794 8.34 3.31 -1.87
N TYR A 795 7.18 3.29 -1.22
CA TYR A 795 6.93 3.87 0.09
C TYR A 795 7.41 2.90 1.18
N PHE A 796 8.07 3.42 2.23
CA PHE A 796 8.78 2.63 3.24
C PHE A 796 8.13 2.69 4.62
N ASP A 797 6.80 2.65 4.67
CA ASP A 797 6.07 2.60 5.94
C ASP A 797 6.27 1.23 6.60
N ILE A 798 6.58 1.24 7.89
CA ILE A 798 6.84 0.03 8.70
C ILE A 798 6.33 0.26 10.13
N ALA A 799 5.32 -0.50 10.52
CA ALA A 799 4.78 -0.49 11.88
C ALA A 799 4.98 -1.87 12.53
N THR A 800 5.16 -1.90 13.85
CA THR A 800 5.46 -3.14 14.58
C THR A 800 4.95 -3.09 16.02
N THR A 801 4.42 -4.22 16.47
CA THR A 801 4.00 -4.43 17.87
C THR A 801 4.60 -5.71 18.42
N TRP A 802 4.83 -5.75 19.73
CA TRP A 802 5.02 -7.00 20.45
C TRP A 802 3.67 -7.62 20.80
N LEU A 803 3.66 -8.94 20.98
CA LEU A 803 2.57 -9.73 21.54
C LEU A 803 2.95 -10.14 22.98
N ASP A 804 1.95 -10.38 23.82
CA ASP A 804 2.16 -10.68 25.25
C ASP A 804 2.95 -11.97 25.51
N ASP A 805 2.97 -12.91 24.56
CA ASP A 805 3.78 -14.13 24.63
C ASP A 805 5.26 -13.93 24.27
N GLY A 806 5.63 -12.71 23.88
CA GLY A 806 6.99 -12.31 23.48
C GLY A 806 7.30 -12.51 22.00
N ARG A 807 6.37 -12.95 21.15
CA ARG A 807 6.49 -12.77 19.70
C ARG A 807 6.32 -11.30 19.33
N PHE A 808 6.69 -10.94 18.10
CA PHE A 808 6.42 -9.62 17.55
C PHE A 808 5.95 -9.71 16.11
N VAL A 809 5.12 -8.75 15.71
CA VAL A 809 4.59 -8.64 14.35
C VAL A 809 5.22 -7.41 13.71
N VAL A 810 5.61 -7.54 12.44
CA VAL A 810 6.05 -6.41 11.62
C VAL A 810 5.16 -6.32 10.39
N THR A 811 4.74 -5.10 10.06
CA THR A 811 4.02 -4.76 8.83
C THR A 811 4.95 -4.03 7.86
N TRP A 812 4.76 -4.19 6.56
CA TRP A 812 5.44 -3.40 5.55
C TRP A 812 4.61 -3.32 4.27
N ASN A 813 4.91 -2.31 3.45
CA ASN A 813 4.34 -2.19 2.11
C ASN A 813 5.16 -3.04 1.10
N GLU A 814 4.46 -3.81 0.28
CA GLU A 814 4.95 -4.47 -0.93
C GLU A 814 4.32 -3.81 -2.18
N ASP A 815 4.78 -4.21 -3.37
CA ASP A 815 4.21 -3.78 -4.66
C ASP A 815 4.05 -2.26 -4.81
N ALA A 816 5.09 -1.51 -4.43
CA ALA A 816 5.16 -0.05 -4.40
C ALA A 816 4.07 0.66 -3.55
N GLY A 817 3.46 -0.06 -2.60
CA GLY A 817 2.32 0.43 -1.81
C GLY A 817 0.97 0.04 -2.39
N LEU A 818 0.88 -1.07 -3.13
CA LEU A 818 -0.39 -1.70 -3.52
C LEU A 818 -0.83 -2.81 -2.54
N ALA A 819 0.11 -3.34 -1.76
CA ALA A 819 -0.11 -4.40 -0.79
C ALA A 819 0.45 -4.03 0.59
N VAL A 820 -0.33 -4.25 1.65
CA VAL A 820 0.17 -4.30 3.03
C VAL A 820 0.39 -5.77 3.40
N ARG A 821 1.57 -6.06 3.92
CA ARG A 821 2.01 -7.40 4.32
C ARG A 821 2.41 -7.39 5.77
N ALA A 822 2.29 -8.54 6.42
CA ALA A 822 2.72 -8.72 7.79
C ALA A 822 3.31 -10.11 8.00
N GLN A 823 4.13 -10.26 9.04
CA GLN A 823 4.71 -11.54 9.45
C GLN A 823 4.95 -11.57 10.96
N VAL A 824 4.74 -12.75 11.56
CA VAL A 824 5.02 -12.99 12.97
C VAL A 824 6.44 -13.54 13.11
N PHE A 825 7.19 -13.01 14.09
CA PHE A 825 8.55 -13.42 14.42
C PHE A 825 8.66 -13.84 15.88
N ASN A 826 9.59 -14.77 16.13
CA ASN A 826 9.96 -15.21 17.48
C ASN A 826 10.82 -14.14 18.18
N PRO A 827 10.85 -14.08 19.53
CA PRO A 827 11.68 -13.13 20.29
C PRO A 827 13.20 -13.20 20.03
N ASP A 828 13.70 -14.23 19.34
CA ASP A 828 15.10 -14.34 18.92
C ASP A 828 15.38 -13.81 17.49
N GLY A 829 14.36 -13.27 16.83
CA GLY A 829 14.43 -12.75 15.45
C GLY A 829 14.23 -13.80 14.35
N SER A 830 13.93 -15.05 14.68
CA SER A 830 13.58 -16.07 13.68
C SER A 830 12.12 -15.97 13.24
N GLU A 831 11.84 -16.29 11.98
CA GLU A 831 10.49 -16.36 11.40
C GLU A 831 9.61 -17.35 12.18
N ASN A 832 8.39 -16.95 12.56
CA ASN A 832 7.39 -17.81 13.21
C ASN A 832 6.33 -18.28 12.21
N SER A 833 5.85 -17.38 11.35
CA SER A 833 4.95 -17.65 10.23
C SER A 833 5.59 -17.25 8.89
N ASN A 834 4.95 -17.61 7.77
CA ASN A 834 5.24 -16.98 6.47
C ASN A 834 4.67 -15.56 6.46
N ALA A 835 5.19 -14.68 5.60
CA ALA A 835 4.53 -13.39 5.36
C ALA A 835 3.13 -13.60 4.76
N PHE A 836 2.13 -12.99 5.39
CA PHE A 836 0.72 -13.04 5.01
C PHE A 836 0.25 -11.65 4.55
N THR A 837 -0.86 -11.63 3.81
CA THR A 837 -1.40 -10.40 3.24
C THR A 837 -2.39 -9.77 4.20
N VAL A 838 -2.15 -8.51 4.54
CA VAL A 838 -3.10 -7.68 5.28
C VAL A 838 -4.14 -7.09 4.35
N GLU A 839 -3.72 -6.55 3.21
CA GLU A 839 -4.61 -6.08 2.14
C GLU A 839 -3.86 -6.01 0.80
N VAL A 840 -4.53 -6.26 -0.33
CA VAL A 840 -3.99 -6.07 -1.69
C VAL A 840 -5.03 -5.35 -2.54
N THR A 841 -4.68 -4.17 -3.02
CA THR A 841 -5.52 -3.39 -3.94
C THR A 841 -5.01 -3.51 -5.37
N SER A 842 -5.92 -3.66 -6.32
CA SER A 842 -5.57 -3.65 -7.76
C SER A 842 -5.33 -2.25 -8.31
N THR A 843 -5.80 -1.21 -7.61
CA THR A 843 -5.67 0.20 -7.98
C THR A 843 -5.79 1.08 -6.75
N GLY A 844 -5.11 2.23 -6.73
CA GLY A 844 -5.21 3.24 -5.67
C GLY A 844 -4.15 3.09 -4.59
N GLY A 845 -3.82 1.86 -4.21
CA GLY A 845 -2.79 1.61 -3.22
C GLY A 845 -3.26 1.74 -1.77
N THR A 846 -2.43 1.19 -0.90
CA THR A 846 -2.61 1.09 0.53
C THR A 846 -1.41 1.73 1.23
N TYR A 847 -1.70 2.68 2.12
CA TYR A 847 -0.69 3.56 2.71
C TYR A 847 -0.83 3.64 4.22
N ASN A 848 0.31 3.93 4.87
CA ASN A 848 0.41 4.16 6.31
C ASN A 848 -0.26 3.06 7.15
N PRO A 849 0.15 1.79 7.01
CA PRO A 849 -0.29 0.75 7.92
C PRO A 849 0.20 1.06 9.34
N ASP A 850 -0.68 0.84 10.33
CA ASP A 850 -0.35 0.92 11.75
C ASP A 850 -0.95 -0.28 12.49
N ILE A 851 -0.31 -0.72 13.57
CA ILE A 851 -0.58 -2.01 14.23
C ILE A 851 -0.58 -1.91 15.75
N THR A 852 -1.56 -2.53 16.38
CA THR A 852 -1.62 -2.67 17.84
C THR A 852 -1.95 -4.10 18.25
N ALA A 853 -1.35 -4.58 19.33
CA ALA A 853 -1.71 -5.86 19.94
C ALA A 853 -2.96 -5.69 20.83
N LEU A 854 -3.83 -6.70 20.84
CA LEU A 854 -5.01 -6.77 21.69
C LEU A 854 -4.70 -7.66 22.90
N SER A 855 -5.32 -7.38 24.06
CA SER A 855 -5.02 -8.10 25.32
C SER A 855 -5.54 -9.53 25.37
N ASP A 856 -6.26 -9.99 24.34
CA ASP A 856 -6.65 -11.38 24.12
C ASP A 856 -5.61 -12.18 23.31
N GLY A 857 -4.50 -11.55 22.91
CA GLY A 857 -3.41 -12.15 22.13
C GLY A 857 -3.56 -12.01 20.61
N ARG A 858 -4.65 -11.41 20.12
CA ARG A 858 -4.81 -11.01 18.71
C ARG A 858 -4.08 -9.71 18.41
N PHE A 859 -4.09 -9.28 17.15
CA PHE A 859 -3.63 -7.93 16.77
C PHE A 859 -4.52 -7.32 15.68
N ALA A 860 -4.64 -5.99 15.72
CA ALA A 860 -5.41 -5.21 14.75
C ALA A 860 -4.44 -4.37 13.90
N ILE A 861 -4.63 -4.39 12.58
CA ILE A 861 -3.87 -3.58 11.63
C ILE A 861 -4.84 -2.64 10.91
N THR A 862 -4.59 -1.34 10.99
CA THR A 862 -5.31 -0.29 10.23
C THR A 862 -4.50 0.12 9.00
N TRP A 863 -5.17 0.53 7.93
CA TRP A 863 -4.53 1.14 6.75
C TRP A 863 -5.44 2.17 6.08
N THR A 864 -4.85 3.02 5.25
CA THR A 864 -5.58 3.90 4.32
C THR A 864 -5.66 3.26 2.94
N GLY A 865 -6.84 3.23 2.30
CA GLY A 865 -6.98 2.88 0.87
C GLY A 865 -7.25 4.12 0.00
N GLU A 866 -6.83 4.15 -1.27
CA GLU A 866 -7.26 5.21 -2.21
C GLU A 866 -8.48 4.87 -3.07
N PHE A 867 -9.11 5.94 -3.56
CA PHE A 867 -10.43 5.95 -4.16
C PHE A 867 -10.42 5.74 -5.68
N LEU A 868 -11.24 4.79 -6.20
CA LEU A 868 -11.70 4.78 -7.60
C LEU A 868 -13.21 4.45 -7.73
N SER A 869 -14.05 5.43 -7.35
CA SER A 869 -15.45 5.67 -7.78
C SER A 869 -16.65 4.96 -7.08
N GLU A 870 -17.66 5.81 -6.82
CA GLU A 870 -19.12 5.66 -6.55
C GLU A 870 -19.77 4.41 -5.87
N THR A 871 -19.13 3.28 -5.54
CA THR A 871 -19.87 2.11 -4.95
C THR A 871 -19.26 1.27 -3.81
N LYS A 872 -18.10 1.58 -3.22
CA LYS A 872 -17.68 0.99 -1.92
C LYS A 872 -17.07 2.05 -1.00
N GLU A 873 -17.38 1.97 0.29
CA GLU A 873 -17.44 3.12 1.22
C GLU A 873 -16.44 3.00 2.38
N ALA A 874 -15.14 2.79 2.10
CA ALA A 874 -14.08 2.76 3.11
C ALA A 874 -12.84 3.53 2.63
N ASP A 875 -12.42 4.55 3.40
CA ASP A 875 -11.15 5.25 3.19
C ASP A 875 -10.11 4.82 4.23
N ILE A 876 -10.56 4.48 5.45
CA ILE A 876 -9.79 3.83 6.50
C ILE A 876 -10.43 2.50 6.86
N ALA A 877 -9.63 1.45 6.85
CA ALA A 877 -10.07 0.09 7.17
C ALA A 877 -9.15 -0.54 8.22
N VAL A 878 -9.69 -1.50 8.98
CA VAL A 878 -8.95 -2.29 9.96
C VAL A 878 -9.30 -3.77 9.80
N ARG A 879 -8.34 -4.66 10.07
CA ARG A 879 -8.50 -6.12 10.08
C ARG A 879 -7.85 -6.71 11.31
N ILE A 880 -8.50 -7.72 11.89
CA ILE A 880 -8.09 -8.35 13.15
C ILE A 880 -7.63 -9.77 12.86
N PHE A 881 -6.41 -10.07 13.28
CA PHE A 881 -5.73 -11.33 13.06
C PHE A 881 -5.53 -12.06 14.37
N ASP A 882 -5.56 -13.39 14.32
CA ASP A 882 -5.13 -14.25 15.40
C ASP A 882 -3.61 -14.13 15.65
N VAL A 883 -3.12 -14.79 16.69
CA VAL A 883 -1.71 -14.75 17.09
C VAL A 883 -0.73 -15.37 16.06
N ASN A 884 -1.22 -16.00 15.00
CA ASN A 884 -0.44 -16.66 13.94
C ASN A 884 -0.47 -15.89 12.62
N GLY A 885 -1.47 -15.03 12.40
CA GLY A 885 -1.68 -14.24 11.18
C GLY A 885 -2.93 -14.65 10.39
N ASP A 886 -3.81 -15.47 10.95
CA ASP A 886 -5.08 -15.86 10.32
C ASP A 886 -6.18 -14.82 10.63
N ILE A 887 -7.05 -14.52 9.66
CA ILE A 887 -8.08 -13.47 9.79
C ILE A 887 -9.25 -13.97 10.66
N THR A 888 -9.72 -13.14 11.59
CA THR A 888 -10.87 -13.45 12.46
C THR A 888 -12.15 -12.74 12.01
N SER A 889 -13.29 -13.45 12.02
CA SER A 889 -14.60 -12.95 11.56
C SER A 889 -15.51 -12.50 12.70
N SER A 890 -16.56 -11.73 12.39
CA SER A 890 -17.54 -11.31 13.40
C SER A 890 -18.93 -10.94 12.85
N ALA A 891 -19.95 -11.56 13.46
CA ALA A 891 -21.38 -11.29 13.25
C ALA A 891 -22.08 -11.16 14.62
N TYR A 892 -23.22 -10.46 14.68
CA TYR A 892 -23.82 -9.99 15.94
C TYR A 892 -25.34 -10.10 15.94
N THR A 893 -25.99 -10.03 17.11
CA THR A 893 -27.47 -10.00 17.23
C THR A 893 -27.99 -8.56 17.42
N ASP A 894 -29.30 -8.33 17.55
CA ASP A 894 -29.91 -6.97 17.69
C ASP A 894 -30.74 -6.82 18.97
N GLU A 895 -30.91 -5.60 19.51
CA GLU A 895 -31.59 -5.43 20.81
C GLU A 895 -33.08 -5.80 20.80
N ASP A 896 -33.73 -5.77 19.64
CA ASP A 896 -35.15 -6.07 19.47
C ASP A 896 -35.43 -7.59 19.33
N SER A 897 -34.39 -8.41 19.22
CA SER A 897 -34.50 -9.85 18.91
C SER A 897 -33.84 -10.73 19.98
N PRO A 898 -34.53 -11.77 20.49
CA PRO A 898 -33.89 -12.77 21.36
C PRO A 898 -33.04 -13.74 20.52
N ALA A 899 -31.76 -13.83 20.82
CA ALA A 899 -30.85 -14.81 20.22
C ALA A 899 -31.10 -16.21 20.80
N THR A 900 -31.01 -17.22 19.94
CA THR A 900 -30.98 -18.64 20.34
C THR A 900 -29.60 -19.19 20.01
N ILE A 901 -29.04 -19.94 20.93
CA ILE A 901 -27.65 -20.40 20.93
C ILE A 901 -27.69 -21.91 21.15
N ASP A 902 -26.99 -22.70 20.33
CA ASP A 902 -26.88 -24.13 20.61
C ASP A 902 -25.80 -24.37 21.67
N ILE A 903 -26.08 -25.20 22.67
CA ILE A 903 -25.04 -25.65 23.61
C ILE A 903 -23.95 -26.43 22.89
N ALA A 904 -24.26 -27.09 21.77
CA ALA A 904 -23.26 -27.76 20.96
C ALA A 904 -22.21 -26.79 20.40
N GLU A 905 -22.52 -25.52 20.18
CA GLU A 905 -21.59 -24.49 19.67
C GLU A 905 -20.62 -24.03 20.76
N LEU A 906 -21.13 -23.76 21.96
CA LEU A 906 -20.35 -23.42 23.17
C LEU A 906 -19.46 -24.58 23.69
N LEU A 907 -19.58 -25.77 23.10
CA LEU A 907 -18.78 -26.94 23.49
C LEU A 907 -17.79 -27.36 22.37
N LEU A 908 -17.60 -26.54 21.34
CA LEU A 908 -16.71 -26.84 20.20
C LEU A 908 -15.23 -26.62 20.51
N ASN A 909 -14.93 -25.62 21.33
CA ASN A 909 -13.61 -25.24 21.84
C ASN A 909 -13.24 -25.96 23.15
N ASP A 910 -14.24 -26.37 23.94
CA ASP A 910 -14.09 -27.23 25.11
C ASP A 910 -13.48 -28.59 24.75
N THR A 911 -12.56 -29.09 25.57
CA THR A 911 -11.84 -30.34 25.28
C THR A 911 -11.85 -31.31 26.46
N ASP A 912 -12.28 -32.54 26.20
CA ASP A 912 -12.00 -33.70 27.06
C ASP A 912 -11.00 -34.59 26.31
N PRO A 913 -9.83 -34.95 26.88
CA PRO A 913 -8.80 -35.73 26.19
C PRO A 913 -9.25 -37.15 25.79
N GLU A 914 -10.43 -37.58 26.22
CA GLU A 914 -11.03 -38.88 25.95
C GLU A 914 -12.35 -38.79 25.16
N GLY A 915 -12.83 -37.57 24.89
CA GLY A 915 -14.14 -37.35 24.30
C GLY A 915 -15.30 -37.79 25.20
N ASP A 916 -15.11 -37.81 26.54
CA ASP A 916 -16.20 -38.04 27.46
C ASP A 916 -17.27 -36.93 27.29
N ALA A 917 -18.55 -37.33 27.20
CA ALA A 917 -19.61 -36.41 26.83
C ALA A 917 -19.88 -35.35 27.90
N PHE A 918 -19.58 -34.09 27.60
CA PHE A 918 -19.74 -32.96 28.51
C PHE A 918 -21.17 -32.83 29.08
N ILE A 919 -21.25 -32.68 30.40
CA ILE A 919 -22.47 -32.34 31.13
C ILE A 919 -22.48 -30.83 31.38
N PHE A 920 -23.08 -30.09 30.45
CA PHE A 920 -23.24 -28.63 30.53
C PHE A 920 -24.17 -28.18 31.68
N SER A 921 -23.82 -27.06 32.31
CA SER A 921 -24.68 -26.33 33.26
C SER A 921 -24.48 -24.82 33.22
N LEU A 922 -25.58 -24.06 33.06
CA LEU A 922 -25.59 -22.60 33.12
C LEU A 922 -25.51 -22.12 34.58
N ASP A 923 -24.57 -21.23 34.90
CA ASP A 923 -24.33 -20.75 36.26
C ASP A 923 -25.21 -19.55 36.65
N THR A 924 -25.49 -18.65 35.70
CA THR A 924 -26.31 -17.45 35.90
C THR A 924 -27.39 -17.33 34.83
N GLY A 925 -28.63 -17.01 35.24
CA GLY A 925 -29.79 -16.90 34.34
C GLY A 925 -30.12 -15.46 33.89
N ILE A 926 -29.17 -14.54 34.07
CA ILE A 926 -29.22 -13.13 33.69
C ILE A 926 -27.77 -12.77 33.34
N SER A 927 -27.58 -12.08 32.22
CA SER A 927 -26.27 -11.58 31.79
C SER A 927 -25.83 -10.34 32.58
N GLU A 928 -24.65 -9.82 32.27
CA GLU A 928 -24.09 -8.62 32.90
C GLU A 928 -24.94 -7.36 32.67
N HIS A 929 -25.34 -7.09 31.42
CA HIS A 929 -26.20 -5.96 31.03
C HIS A 929 -27.72 -6.24 31.13
N GLY A 930 -28.08 -7.35 31.76
CA GLY A 930 -29.45 -7.59 32.24
C GLY A 930 -30.40 -8.26 31.23
N ALA A 931 -29.88 -8.77 30.11
CA ALA A 931 -30.62 -9.71 29.27
C ALA A 931 -30.93 -10.99 30.05
N THR A 932 -32.05 -11.63 29.73
CA THR A 932 -32.46 -12.88 30.39
C THR A 932 -31.86 -14.08 29.67
N VAL A 933 -31.09 -14.89 30.38
CA VAL A 933 -30.42 -16.08 29.82
C VAL A 933 -31.12 -17.34 30.35
N THR A 934 -31.66 -18.17 29.47
CA THR A 934 -32.40 -19.38 29.86
C THR A 934 -31.95 -20.62 29.10
N TYR A 935 -31.57 -21.66 29.84
CA TYR A 935 -31.18 -22.97 29.30
C TYR A 935 -32.37 -23.93 29.27
N ASP A 936 -32.71 -24.45 28.09
CA ASP A 936 -33.61 -25.60 27.93
C ASP A 936 -32.81 -26.88 27.65
N ALA A 937 -32.50 -27.62 28.72
CA ALA A 937 -31.81 -28.91 28.69
C ALA A 937 -32.56 -30.05 27.95
N VAL A 938 -33.77 -29.80 27.42
CA VAL A 938 -34.49 -30.73 26.53
C VAL A 938 -34.36 -30.32 25.06
N ALA A 939 -34.20 -29.02 24.79
CA ALA A 939 -33.92 -28.50 23.45
C ALA A 939 -32.43 -28.53 23.10
N GLY A 940 -31.55 -28.45 24.10
CA GLY A 940 -30.10 -28.31 23.90
C GLY A 940 -29.66 -26.86 23.68
N THR A 941 -30.53 -25.88 23.93
CA THR A 941 -30.29 -24.49 23.55
C THR A 941 -30.35 -23.53 24.75
N LEU A 942 -29.57 -22.46 24.67
CA LEU A 942 -29.78 -21.23 25.43
C LEU A 942 -30.65 -20.26 24.62
N THR A 943 -31.44 -19.46 25.33
CA THR A 943 -32.05 -18.24 24.78
C THR A 943 -31.52 -17.06 25.57
N TYR A 944 -30.92 -16.11 24.85
CA TYR A 944 -30.46 -14.82 25.33
C TYR A 944 -31.50 -13.76 24.88
N ASP A 945 -32.20 -13.15 25.83
CA ASP A 945 -33.31 -12.21 25.55
C ASP A 945 -32.99 -10.80 26.07
N ALA A 946 -32.51 -9.94 25.17
CA ALA A 946 -32.19 -8.54 25.42
C ALA A 946 -33.41 -7.59 25.36
N THR A 947 -34.58 -8.07 24.91
CA THR A 947 -35.76 -7.21 24.59
C THR A 947 -36.38 -6.49 25.79
N LEU A 948 -35.93 -6.79 27.01
CA LEU A 948 -36.34 -6.16 28.26
C LEU A 948 -35.17 -5.57 29.07
N ALA A 949 -33.96 -5.60 28.52
CA ALA A 949 -32.76 -5.07 29.17
C ALA A 949 -32.64 -3.56 28.90
N GLU A 950 -32.93 -2.73 29.93
CA GLU A 950 -33.05 -1.26 29.80
C GLU A 950 -31.77 -0.57 29.26
N GLU A 951 -30.60 -1.21 29.37
CA GLU A 951 -29.32 -0.68 28.87
C GLU A 951 -29.06 -1.05 27.41
N ILE A 952 -29.42 -2.26 26.99
CA ILE A 952 -29.24 -2.76 25.62
C ILE A 952 -30.30 -2.15 24.68
N GLN A 953 -31.52 -1.97 25.19
CA GLN A 953 -32.61 -1.24 24.51
C GLN A 953 -32.36 0.27 24.32
N ALA A 954 -31.19 0.79 24.75
CA ALA A 954 -30.82 2.20 24.58
C ALA A 954 -29.81 2.43 23.42
N LEU A 955 -29.43 1.36 22.70
CA LEU A 955 -28.55 1.44 21.53
C LEU A 955 -29.25 2.18 20.37
N ASN A 956 -28.48 2.96 19.64
CA ASN A 956 -28.92 3.64 18.42
C ASN A 956 -28.35 2.91 17.21
N THR A 957 -28.99 3.05 16.05
CA THR A 957 -28.52 2.44 14.79
C THR A 957 -27.03 2.70 14.53
N GLY A 958 -26.25 1.63 14.39
CA GLY A 958 -24.80 1.68 14.18
C GLY A 958 -23.95 1.78 15.46
N GLN A 959 -24.55 1.61 16.64
CA GLN A 959 -23.86 1.26 17.89
C GLN A 959 -23.99 -0.23 18.16
N ALA A 960 -23.16 -0.77 19.04
CA ALA A 960 -23.35 -2.10 19.62
C ALA A 960 -22.72 -2.19 21.01
N LEU A 961 -23.07 -3.25 21.74
CA LEU A 961 -22.68 -3.54 23.13
C LEU A 961 -22.33 -5.02 23.27
N GLU A 962 -21.27 -5.33 24.02
CA GLU A 962 -20.95 -6.70 24.42
C GLU A 962 -21.61 -7.02 25.78
N ASP A 963 -22.12 -8.23 25.96
CA ASP A 963 -22.81 -8.69 27.17
C ASP A 963 -22.41 -10.13 27.51
N THR A 964 -22.30 -10.47 28.79
CA THR A 964 -21.62 -11.70 29.23
C THR A 964 -22.46 -12.59 30.18
N PHE A 965 -22.22 -13.91 30.16
CA PHE A 965 -22.74 -14.88 31.13
C PHE A 965 -21.80 -16.12 31.23
N THR A 966 -21.93 -16.99 32.24
CA THR A 966 -20.98 -18.12 32.45
C THR A 966 -21.65 -19.50 32.54
N TYR A 967 -20.90 -20.55 32.18
CA TYR A 967 -21.30 -21.96 32.27
C TYR A 967 -20.17 -22.88 32.74
N SER A 968 -20.53 -24.09 33.18
CA SER A 968 -19.60 -25.13 33.66
C SER A 968 -19.87 -26.49 32.99
N ILE A 969 -18.80 -27.26 32.72
CA ILE A 969 -18.83 -28.60 32.10
C ILE A 969 -18.32 -29.70 33.05
N SER A 970 -18.59 -30.97 32.71
CA SER A 970 -18.09 -32.16 33.43
C SER A 970 -18.09 -33.40 32.55
N ASP A 971 -17.07 -34.26 32.69
CA ASP A 971 -16.92 -35.58 32.05
C ASP A 971 -17.97 -36.64 32.49
N GLY A 972 -18.70 -36.39 33.58
CA GLY A 972 -19.56 -37.38 34.23
C GLY A 972 -18.82 -38.49 35.01
N HIS A 973 -17.48 -38.51 34.98
CA HIS A 973 -16.61 -39.52 35.59
C HIS A 973 -15.75 -39.00 36.76
N GLY A 974 -15.51 -37.70 36.86
CA GLY A 974 -14.92 -37.06 38.05
C GLY A 974 -14.42 -35.62 37.87
N GLY A 975 -14.11 -35.20 36.65
CA GLY A 975 -13.59 -33.88 36.27
C GLY A 975 -14.67 -32.83 35.94
N THR A 976 -14.30 -31.56 36.08
CA THR A 976 -15.18 -30.39 35.87
C THR A 976 -14.35 -29.14 35.57
N ASP A 977 -14.84 -28.26 34.70
CA ASP A 977 -14.22 -26.93 34.44
C ASP A 977 -15.29 -25.86 34.10
N GLN A 978 -14.90 -24.58 33.98
CA GLN A 978 -15.81 -23.42 33.81
C GLN A 978 -15.33 -22.41 32.75
N ALA A 979 -16.26 -21.84 31.99
CA ALA A 979 -16.02 -20.84 30.95
C ALA A 979 -17.08 -19.70 30.92
N THR A 980 -16.75 -18.64 30.20
CA THR A 980 -17.51 -17.38 30.03
C THR A 980 -17.94 -17.25 28.58
N VAL A 981 -19.15 -16.77 28.37
CA VAL A 981 -19.74 -16.50 27.05
C VAL A 981 -19.97 -15.01 26.90
N THR A 982 -19.42 -14.42 25.85
CA THR A 982 -19.64 -13.03 25.44
C THR A 982 -20.52 -13.00 24.20
N ILE A 983 -21.56 -12.16 24.15
CA ILE A 983 -22.40 -11.95 22.96
C ILE A 983 -22.47 -10.46 22.65
N VAL A 984 -22.45 -10.09 21.37
CA VAL A 984 -22.58 -8.69 20.94
C VAL A 984 -23.99 -8.42 20.41
N VAL A 985 -24.57 -7.31 20.85
CA VAL A 985 -25.90 -6.83 20.47
C VAL A 985 -25.80 -5.46 19.81
N GLY A 986 -26.38 -5.30 18.62
CA GLY A 986 -26.23 -4.13 17.76
C GLY A 986 -27.53 -3.37 17.49
N GLY A 987 -27.41 -2.04 17.62
CA GLY A 987 -28.44 -1.02 17.45
C GLY A 987 -29.22 -1.13 16.15
N VAL A 988 -30.53 -1.33 16.26
CA VAL A 988 -31.51 -1.24 15.17
C VAL A 988 -32.44 -0.04 15.40
N ASN A 989 -33.48 0.14 14.58
CA ASN A 989 -34.11 1.45 14.40
C ASN A 989 -35.48 1.55 15.10
N GLU A 990 -35.57 2.33 16.19
CA GLU A 990 -36.87 2.72 16.78
C GLU A 990 -37.75 3.45 15.74
N ASP A 991 -38.76 2.77 15.20
CA ASP A 991 -39.68 3.38 14.23
C ASP A 991 -40.53 4.49 14.90
N GLU A 992 -40.15 5.76 14.65
CA GLU A 992 -40.83 7.02 15.06
C GLU A 992 -42.30 7.15 14.55
N SER A 993 -42.92 6.06 14.09
CA SER A 993 -44.28 6.01 13.53
C SER A 993 -45.40 5.80 14.55
N SER A 994 -45.10 5.37 15.79
CA SER A 994 -46.15 4.96 16.76
C SER A 994 -46.81 6.12 17.52
N ALA A 995 -46.19 7.31 17.58
CA ALA A 995 -46.66 8.44 18.38
C ALA A 995 -47.93 9.16 17.87
N PHE A 996 -48.43 8.85 16.66
CA PHE A 996 -49.44 9.68 15.97
C PHE A 996 -50.75 8.99 15.54
N ALA A 997 -51.14 7.85 16.15
CA ALA A 997 -52.37 7.15 15.75
C ALA A 997 -53.23 6.48 16.86
N GLN A 998 -53.38 7.07 18.06
CA GLN A 998 -54.50 6.67 18.94
C GLN A 998 -55.30 7.83 19.57
N GLU A 999 -56.40 8.13 18.88
CA GLU A 999 -57.66 8.73 19.34
C GLU A 999 -57.63 10.02 20.18
N LEU A 1000 -57.73 11.13 19.46
CA LEU A 1000 -58.19 12.44 19.94
C LEU A 1000 -59.69 12.41 20.32
N ALA A 1001 -60.04 11.67 21.38
CA ALA A 1001 -61.37 11.68 21.99
C ALA A 1001 -61.52 12.93 22.88
N LEU A 1002 -61.93 14.06 22.29
CA LEU A 1002 -62.29 15.26 23.03
C LEU A 1002 -63.39 14.94 24.07
N PRO A 1003 -63.20 15.28 25.36
CA PRO A 1003 -64.22 15.07 26.37
C PRO A 1003 -65.39 16.04 26.15
N ALA A 1004 -66.61 15.52 26.28
CA ALA A 1004 -67.80 16.36 26.35
C ALA A 1004 -67.81 17.18 27.65
N ALA A 1005 -67.55 18.49 27.56
CA ALA A 1005 -67.67 19.44 28.65
C ALA A 1005 -68.69 20.53 28.29
N ASP A 1006 -69.98 20.20 28.43
CA ASP A 1006 -71.05 21.20 28.42
C ASP A 1006 -71.15 21.82 29.84
N ASP A 1007 -70.59 23.03 29.95
CA ASP A 1007 -71.16 24.19 30.66
C ASP A 1007 -71.55 24.06 32.17
N PHE A 1008 -70.78 24.70 33.08
CA PHE A 1008 -71.32 25.69 34.06
C PHE A 1008 -70.29 26.40 34.99
N TRP A 1009 -70.22 27.74 34.87
CA TRP A 1009 -69.74 28.82 35.79
C TRP A 1009 -68.29 28.86 36.31
N GLY A 1010 -67.65 30.00 35.99
CA GLY A 1010 -66.43 30.53 36.60
C GLY A 1010 -66.13 31.94 36.08
#